data_AF-A0A9P6KQT4-F1
#
_entry.id   AF-A0A9P6KQT4-F1
#
_cell.length_a   1.000
_cell.length_b   1.000
_cell.length_c   1.000
_cell.angle_alpha   90.00
_cell.angle_beta   90.00
_cell.angle_gamma   90.00
#
_symmetry.space_group_name_H-M   'P 1'
#
loop_
_entity.id
_entity.type
_entity.pdbx_description
1 polymer ?
#
loop_
_entity_poly.entity_id
_entity_poly.type
_entity_poly.pdbx_seq_one_letter_code
_entity_poly.pdbx_strand_id
1 'polypeptide(L)'
;MARSVQKEVHAAPEIKNDSANVERVLSTDEKADHINYDRIDDEIAKYVNAEAIEISPEENKRLKRMIDRRVLPIMVFTYFLQALDKGTMSFASIMGIRDDIPVLKTDNSKFAWLTTCIYIAVLIVEFPTNWMIQRVPIAKYLGFNIMAWSAVLACHAACKSFPALIAVRTLLGIFEAVCQPTFLILSSMWYKREEQTTIVTYWYMMNGMQQIVGGLLAYCFSLIKSPPSPLKSWQAIFMTYGIASFFWGVPMRAKCFTEEDKKLMVERVRSNQTGLQNKKFRAYQVKEALFDPQSWCYCLIAICTTLPTSGLGGFANIIIKGFDFSVLETQLLAMVLGVVIILTLISATWLANKTQQNLLVMGIYVIPSFIGTIVLMTVKLHNQATQVGLLISYYIVLSFWAAQTLSMSLLSRNIAGQTKKTTVVAMNFIAWCVGNSIGPQVFLTRDAPRYFIAFATHMGCYVLLVIVIAFLRFNFMLRNKKKDNLAAQVLDANDDHLVHAFDDLTDSENPNFSMSQTTRPPETATMTSSGNEEREQPPPETKQSLWLRRAVIASFWAVVAFLGLPVWYKTTAIYRADLPLQDMTAWANGQVCKPVFPLHIAVQAPLLPQDAHHLLHTTQQTLDDLSDFPAHQLHLIFAEPPPTTNASQQVVTDGSGPAEFDDTVALFVRLIPVETGVTPRSQLQPFSATLDVYYQLSQIPTQSSTSSPLATFIAQELHELYTQERVRLSSLYSDAASQSKSLSPELTAQLQRDSARAFKHAPTYHLTFSLFTPTSSPSAWDIETALRQYMRPILESFTGISKFTIDTQVQLYANFSPSIRQPEYDENTKAWTIIQEDVSGFINAAEWALSPSIGQGPTINFALYVPDEAQSPLFVQGSRDNSWLVPQWGGVMILNPQSHGTTLTKEALVPAMQVFSTQLSSLLGLPQTPASLPLRISTLTRIHAASLLFSASSTLGALAQVYQKMPTIPVPDTVAKSVDLSLAHLHQGCESLRDGRFQDALENARTADGEAEKAFFERSMVGQVYFPDEHKVAVYLPLLGPVAVPLVMAALKEVKAGITALKGR
;
A
#
# COMPACT_ATOMS: atom_id res chain seq x y z
N MET A 1 29.85 -68.42 68.41
CA MET A 1 30.00 -68.92 69.80
C MET A 1 30.11 -67.69 70.71
N ALA A 2 29.12 -67.51 71.61
CA ALA A 2 29.08 -66.72 72.87
C ALA A 2 29.42 -65.19 72.96
N ARG A 3 28.35 -64.39 73.18
CA ARG A 3 28.01 -63.48 74.32
C ARG A 3 29.07 -62.60 75.06
N SER A 4 28.82 -61.28 74.98
CA SER A 4 28.55 -60.25 76.03
C SER A 4 29.25 -60.22 77.41
N VAL A 5 29.55 -59.01 77.93
CA VAL A 5 29.17 -58.49 79.29
C VAL A 5 29.59 -57.00 79.58
N GLN A 6 28.61 -56.23 80.09
CA GLN A 6 28.51 -55.05 81.03
C GLN A 6 29.47 -53.81 80.97
N LYS A 7 28.99 -52.53 80.91
CA LYS A 7 28.28 -51.64 81.90
C LYS A 7 29.20 -51.20 83.07
N GLU A 8 29.25 -49.97 83.60
CA GLU A 8 28.18 -49.03 83.98
C GLU A 8 28.74 -47.64 84.41
N VAL A 9 27.88 -46.77 84.98
CA VAL A 9 27.87 -45.29 84.99
C VAL A 9 27.82 -44.69 86.43
N HIS A 10 28.20 -43.40 86.56
CA HIS A 10 27.78 -42.31 87.52
C HIS A 10 28.61 -41.90 88.76
N ALA A 11 28.85 -40.57 88.87
CA ALA A 11 28.57 -39.71 90.04
C ALA A 11 28.55 -38.18 89.70
N ALA A 12 27.67 -37.43 90.38
CA ALA A 12 27.54 -35.95 90.58
C ALA A 12 27.24 -35.73 92.10
N PRO A 13 27.07 -34.53 92.76
CA PRO A 13 26.73 -33.15 92.29
C PRO A 13 27.39 -31.94 93.05
N GLU A 14 27.13 -30.68 92.64
CA GLU A 14 26.58 -29.52 93.45
C GLU A 14 26.67 -28.13 92.73
N ILE A 15 25.82 -27.18 93.16
CA ILE A 15 25.24 -26.01 92.43
C ILE A 15 25.79 -24.65 92.92
N LYS A 16 25.98 -23.66 92.01
CA LYS A 16 25.78 -22.20 92.27
C LYS A 16 25.49 -21.40 90.97
N ASN A 17 24.58 -20.42 91.12
CA ASN A 17 23.75 -19.73 90.11
C ASN A 17 24.41 -18.79 89.07
N ASP A 18 23.70 -18.69 87.94
CA ASP A 18 23.32 -17.54 87.08
C ASP A 18 24.34 -16.49 86.64
N SER A 19 24.54 -16.41 85.31
CA SER A 19 24.41 -15.19 84.46
C SER A 19 25.10 -15.25 83.08
N ALA A 20 25.74 -16.37 82.70
CA ALA A 20 26.52 -16.41 81.44
C ALA A 20 25.81 -17.05 80.22
N ASN A 21 24.56 -17.54 80.36
CA ASN A 21 23.86 -18.29 79.29
C ASN A 21 22.78 -17.50 78.54
N VAL A 22 22.68 -16.18 78.74
CA VAL A 22 21.76 -15.32 77.98
C VAL A 22 22.50 -14.42 76.96
N GLU A 23 23.83 -14.32 77.04
CA GLU A 23 24.60 -13.40 76.18
C GLU A 23 25.24 -14.07 74.94
N ARG A 24 25.09 -15.39 74.77
CA ARG A 24 25.64 -16.10 73.59
C ARG A 24 24.73 -16.12 72.36
N VAL A 25 23.72 -15.25 72.33
CA VAL A 25 22.89 -14.98 71.14
C VAL A 25 23.39 -13.76 70.35
N LEU A 26 24.46 -13.08 70.80
CA LEU A 26 24.94 -11.86 70.16
C LEU A 26 26.47 -11.82 70.03
N SER A 27 27.02 -12.64 69.14
CA SER A 27 28.30 -12.34 68.48
C SER A 27 28.40 -13.09 67.15
N THR A 28 27.80 -12.52 66.11
CA THR A 28 28.09 -12.82 64.71
C THR A 28 29.49 -12.31 64.38
N ASP A 29 30.49 -13.18 64.31
CA ASP A 29 31.72 -12.98 63.54
C ASP A 29 32.59 -14.26 63.56
N GLU A 30 32.11 -15.33 62.91
CA GLU A 30 32.98 -16.35 62.33
C GLU A 30 32.93 -16.21 60.81
N LYS A 31 33.94 -15.57 60.23
CA LYS A 31 34.15 -15.46 58.78
C LYS A 31 34.46 -16.85 58.24
N ALA A 32 33.60 -17.37 57.37
CA ALA A 32 33.86 -18.59 56.61
C ALA A 32 35.04 -18.40 55.63
N ASP A 33 36.04 -19.28 55.73
CA ASP A 33 37.42 -19.12 55.26
C ASP A 33 37.67 -19.46 53.77
N HIS A 34 36.66 -19.34 52.89
CA HIS A 34 36.77 -19.81 51.50
C HIS A 34 36.40 -18.79 50.39
N ILE A 35 35.92 -17.59 50.72
CA ILE A 35 35.58 -16.54 49.73
C ILE A 35 36.49 -15.34 49.91
N ASN A 36 37.24 -14.97 48.86
CA ASN A 36 38.13 -13.82 48.92
C ASN A 36 37.36 -12.52 48.63
N TYR A 37 36.75 -11.96 49.67
CA TYR A 37 35.96 -10.72 49.58
C TYR A 37 36.72 -9.52 48.99
N ASP A 38 38.07 -9.50 49.01
CA ASP A 38 38.85 -8.43 48.34
C ASP A 38 38.74 -8.46 46.81
N ARG A 39 38.33 -9.60 46.25
CA ARG A 39 38.15 -9.82 44.80
C ARG A 39 36.72 -9.58 44.31
N ILE A 40 35.75 -9.36 45.20
CA ILE A 40 34.33 -9.13 44.89
C ILE A 40 34.01 -7.62 44.98
N ASP A 41 33.06 -7.12 44.18
CA ASP A 41 32.61 -5.72 44.23
C ASP A 41 31.76 -5.43 45.48
N ASP A 42 31.99 -4.29 46.14
CA ASP A 42 31.33 -3.91 47.41
C ASP A 42 29.80 -3.81 47.30
N GLU A 43 29.24 -3.54 46.11
CA GLU A 43 27.78 -3.52 45.89
C GLU A 43 27.19 -4.93 45.75
N ILE A 44 27.95 -5.88 45.22
CA ILE A 44 27.54 -7.28 45.02
C ILE A 44 27.76 -8.09 46.30
N ALA A 45 28.81 -7.80 47.05
CA ALA A 45 29.09 -8.40 48.35
C ALA A 45 27.90 -8.29 49.33
N LYS A 46 27.02 -7.28 49.17
CA LYS A 46 25.79 -7.11 49.97
C LYS A 46 24.70 -8.14 49.70
N TYR A 47 24.74 -8.82 48.55
CA TYR A 47 23.72 -9.78 48.11
C TYR A 47 24.26 -11.22 47.98
N VAL A 48 25.58 -11.43 48.10
CA VAL A 48 26.24 -12.74 48.02
C VAL A 48 26.28 -13.39 49.40
N ASN A 49 25.55 -14.49 49.58
CA ASN A 49 25.71 -15.37 50.75
C ASN A 49 26.82 -16.41 50.49
N ALA A 50 27.56 -16.81 51.54
CA ALA A 50 28.64 -17.80 51.47
C ALA A 50 28.16 -19.18 50.97
N GLU A 51 26.92 -19.55 51.27
CA GLU A 51 26.26 -20.74 50.73
C GLU A 51 25.39 -20.37 49.51
N ALA A 52 25.41 -21.24 48.49
CA ALA A 52 24.54 -21.11 47.31
C ALA A 52 23.08 -21.35 47.70
N ILE A 53 22.17 -20.44 47.32
CA ILE A 53 20.74 -20.62 47.55
C ILE A 53 20.17 -21.40 46.35
N GLU A 54 19.69 -22.63 46.59
CA GLU A 54 19.03 -23.41 45.53
C GLU A 54 17.72 -22.74 45.11
N ILE A 55 17.70 -22.15 43.91
CA ILE A 55 16.50 -21.55 43.32
C ILE A 55 15.67 -22.65 42.67
N SER A 56 14.42 -22.81 43.11
CA SER A 56 13.50 -23.78 42.49
C SER A 56 13.29 -23.50 40.99
N PRO A 57 13.06 -24.53 40.15
CA PRO A 57 12.84 -24.33 38.71
C PRO A 57 11.67 -23.40 38.39
N GLU A 58 10.64 -23.38 39.24
CA GLU A 58 9.45 -22.53 39.11
C GLU A 58 9.78 -21.06 39.38
N GLU A 59 10.52 -20.77 40.46
CA GLU A 59 10.92 -19.41 40.82
C GLU A 59 11.92 -18.86 39.81
N ASN A 60 12.86 -19.69 39.33
CA ASN A 60 13.75 -19.38 38.23
C ASN A 60 12.95 -18.98 36.97
N LYS A 61 11.84 -19.66 36.65
CA LYS A 61 11.00 -19.30 35.50
C LYS A 61 10.22 -18.00 35.72
N ARG A 62 9.72 -17.75 36.95
CA ARG A 62 9.05 -16.50 37.34
C ARG A 62 9.99 -15.30 37.19
N LEU A 63 11.20 -15.36 37.74
CA LEU A 63 12.20 -14.29 37.68
C LEU A 63 12.57 -13.97 36.23
N LYS A 64 12.81 -15.01 35.42
CA LYS A 64 13.10 -14.84 33.99
C LYS A 64 11.98 -14.10 33.25
N ARG A 65 10.72 -14.53 33.42
CA ARG A 65 9.56 -13.88 32.80
C ARG A 65 9.43 -12.41 33.21
N MET A 66 9.79 -12.08 34.44
CA MET A 66 9.76 -10.70 34.93
C MET A 66 10.81 -9.83 34.24
N ILE A 67 12.03 -10.34 34.05
CA ILE A 67 13.09 -9.68 33.29
C ILE A 67 12.67 -9.55 31.82
N ASP A 68 12.19 -10.63 31.21
CA ASP A 68 11.72 -10.67 29.81
C ASP A 68 10.56 -9.71 29.53
N ARG A 69 9.73 -9.38 30.53
CA ARG A 69 8.61 -8.44 30.36
C ARG A 69 9.02 -6.97 30.53
N ARG A 70 10.14 -6.69 31.19
CA ARG A 70 10.56 -5.32 31.54
C ARG A 70 11.80 -4.84 30.78
N VAL A 71 12.79 -5.72 30.57
CA VAL A 71 14.11 -5.35 30.02
C VAL A 71 14.19 -5.71 28.54
N LEU A 72 13.83 -6.96 28.18
CA LEU A 72 13.92 -7.44 26.80
C LEU A 72 13.14 -6.60 25.77
N PRO A 73 11.88 -6.14 26.03
CA PRO A 73 11.12 -5.40 25.02
C PRO A 73 11.76 -4.04 24.73
N ILE A 74 12.34 -3.43 25.77
CA ILE A 74 13.08 -2.17 25.63
C ILE A 74 14.33 -2.38 24.77
N MET A 75 15.11 -3.44 25.03
CA MET A 75 16.29 -3.76 24.23
C MET A 75 15.94 -4.04 22.77
N VAL A 76 14.94 -4.90 22.53
CA VAL A 76 14.51 -5.30 21.19
C VAL A 76 13.96 -4.11 20.42
N PHE A 77 13.03 -3.33 21.00
CA PHE A 77 12.44 -2.20 20.29
C PHE A 77 13.43 -1.05 20.06
N THR A 78 14.30 -0.76 21.03
CA THR A 78 15.33 0.29 20.86
C THR A 78 16.34 -0.10 19.78
N TYR A 79 16.76 -1.37 19.74
CA TYR A 79 17.65 -1.86 18.69
C TYR A 79 16.95 -1.92 17.32
N PHE A 80 15.63 -2.17 17.28
CA PHE A 80 14.83 -2.04 16.06
C PHE A 80 14.83 -0.61 15.53
N LEU A 81 14.58 0.39 16.37
CA LEU A 81 14.65 1.80 15.96
C LEU A 81 16.05 2.16 15.47
N GLN A 82 17.08 1.77 16.21
CA GLN A 82 18.48 1.98 15.82
C GLN A 82 18.79 1.38 14.44
N ALA A 83 18.38 0.13 14.21
CA ALA A 83 18.55 -0.51 12.92
C ALA A 83 17.81 0.27 11.83
N LEU A 84 16.57 0.67 12.09
CA LEU A 84 15.70 1.40 11.16
C LEU A 84 16.34 2.73 10.73
N ASP A 85 16.90 3.46 11.68
CA ASP A 85 17.65 4.70 11.45
C ASP A 85 18.86 4.47 10.52
N LYS A 86 19.69 3.45 10.81
CA LYS A 86 20.82 3.05 9.95
C LYS A 86 20.41 2.65 8.54
N GLY A 87 19.35 1.85 8.41
CA GLY A 87 18.82 1.35 7.15
C GLY A 87 18.19 2.44 6.27
N THR A 88 17.77 3.55 6.86
CA THR A 88 17.08 4.65 6.16
C THR A 88 17.90 5.24 5.01
N MET A 89 19.23 5.28 5.11
CA MET A 89 20.07 5.76 4.00
C MET A 89 19.95 4.89 2.76
N SER A 90 19.88 3.57 2.96
CA SER A 90 19.76 2.61 1.87
C SER A 90 18.42 2.81 1.17
N PHE A 91 17.31 3.00 1.90
CA PHE A 91 16.01 3.32 1.33
C PHE A 91 16.00 4.66 0.59
N ALA A 92 16.50 5.71 1.22
CA ALA A 92 16.56 7.06 0.65
C ALA A 92 17.40 7.13 -0.65
N SER A 93 18.41 6.26 -0.79
CA SER A 93 19.34 6.25 -1.93
C SER A 93 18.67 6.14 -3.31
N ILE A 94 17.47 5.52 -3.36
CA ILE A 94 16.68 5.36 -4.59
C ILE A 94 15.41 6.24 -4.63
N MET A 95 15.21 7.08 -3.61
CA MET A 95 14.05 7.97 -3.42
C MET A 95 14.36 9.44 -3.77
N GLY A 96 15.35 9.69 -4.63
CA GLY A 96 15.67 11.02 -5.16
C GLY A 96 16.77 11.81 -4.42
N ILE A 97 17.30 11.34 -3.28
CA ILE A 97 18.38 12.05 -2.56
C ILE A 97 19.65 12.22 -3.41
N ARG A 98 19.93 11.25 -4.29
CA ARG A 98 21.09 11.29 -5.21
C ARG A 98 20.87 12.22 -6.39
N ASP A 99 19.62 12.51 -6.74
CA ASP A 99 19.27 13.47 -7.78
C ASP A 99 19.30 14.90 -7.22
N ASP A 100 18.90 15.09 -5.95
CA ASP A 100 18.94 16.37 -5.24
C ASP A 100 20.35 16.83 -4.86
N ILE A 101 21.25 15.89 -4.59
CA ILE A 101 22.67 16.16 -4.30
C ILE A 101 23.51 15.40 -5.33
N PRO A 102 23.72 15.97 -6.53
CA PRO A 102 24.28 15.25 -7.68
C PRO A 102 25.65 14.62 -7.44
N VAL A 103 26.45 15.20 -6.52
CA VAL A 103 27.75 14.65 -6.11
C VAL A 103 27.64 13.20 -5.61
N LEU A 104 26.50 12.81 -5.02
CA LEU A 104 26.23 11.44 -4.58
C LEU A 104 25.92 10.46 -5.74
N LYS A 105 25.56 10.98 -6.91
CA LYS A 105 25.30 10.19 -8.12
C LYS A 105 26.57 10.02 -8.95
N THR A 106 27.36 11.10 -9.10
CA THR A 106 28.58 11.11 -9.90
C THR A 106 29.74 10.38 -9.21
N ASP A 107 29.81 10.38 -7.88
CA ASP A 107 30.88 9.73 -7.12
C ASP A 107 30.32 8.83 -5.99
N ASN A 108 30.33 7.51 -6.21
CA ASN A 108 29.93 6.52 -5.20
C ASN A 108 30.82 6.57 -3.95
N SER A 109 32.08 7.04 -4.03
CA SER A 109 32.91 7.21 -2.83
C SER A 109 32.29 8.23 -1.88
N LYS A 110 31.71 9.31 -2.39
CA LYS A 110 30.99 10.30 -1.58
C LYS A 110 29.76 9.70 -0.93
N PHE A 111 29.00 8.87 -1.64
CA PHE A 111 27.90 8.14 -1.03
C PHE A 111 28.38 7.15 0.06
N ALA A 112 29.47 6.42 -0.20
CA ALA A 112 30.08 5.51 0.79
C ALA A 112 30.53 6.24 2.07
N TRP A 113 31.03 7.47 1.96
CA TRP A 113 31.38 8.31 3.10
C TRP A 113 30.22 8.57 4.07
N LEU A 114 28.97 8.58 3.59
CA LEU A 114 27.78 8.75 4.44
C LEU A 114 27.54 7.58 5.41
N THR A 115 28.14 6.43 5.14
CA THR A 115 28.13 5.26 6.03
C THR A 115 29.45 5.19 6.82
N THR A 116 30.59 5.39 6.17
CA THR A 116 31.92 5.33 6.81
C THR A 116 32.07 6.34 7.97
N CYS A 117 31.58 7.58 7.80
CA CYS A 117 31.73 8.61 8.84
C CYS A 117 30.99 8.30 10.15
N ILE A 118 29.86 7.56 10.08
CA ILE A 118 29.13 7.09 11.27
C ILE A 118 30.02 6.17 12.09
N TYR A 119 30.62 5.16 11.46
CA TYR A 119 31.42 4.17 12.17
C TYR A 119 32.75 4.71 12.69
N ILE A 120 33.35 5.70 12.01
CA ILE A 120 34.51 6.43 12.54
C ILE A 120 34.11 7.21 13.81
N ALA A 121 32.96 7.89 13.79
CA ALA A 121 32.46 8.60 14.96
C ALA A 121 32.18 7.66 16.14
N VAL A 122 31.54 6.51 15.87
CA VAL A 122 31.31 5.46 16.86
C VAL A 122 32.64 4.99 17.45
N LEU A 123 33.66 4.72 16.63
CA LEU A 123 34.98 4.29 17.10
C LEU A 123 35.62 5.28 18.08
N ILE A 124 35.52 6.59 17.80
CA ILE A 124 36.08 7.65 18.66
C ILE A 124 35.31 7.76 19.98
N VAL A 125 33.98 7.68 19.92
CA VAL A 125 33.08 7.95 21.07
C VAL A 125 32.81 6.69 21.91
N GLU A 126 33.16 5.51 21.42
CA GLU A 126 32.97 4.24 22.12
C GLU A 126 33.63 4.22 23.50
N PHE A 127 34.90 4.65 23.59
CA PHE A 127 35.62 4.66 24.86
C PHE A 127 34.98 5.62 25.89
N PRO A 128 34.73 6.91 25.55
CA PRO A 128 33.97 7.81 26.41
C PRO A 128 32.59 7.27 26.81
N THR A 129 31.89 6.63 25.89
CA THR A 129 30.54 6.10 26.09
C THR A 129 30.54 4.93 27.07
N ASN A 130 31.44 3.97 26.90
CA ASN A 130 31.61 2.84 27.82
C ASN A 130 32.03 3.30 29.22
N TRP A 131 32.90 4.31 29.31
CA TRP A 131 33.25 4.93 30.58
C TRP A 131 32.04 5.61 31.24
N MET A 132 31.21 6.29 30.46
CA MET A 132 30.00 6.96 30.96
C MET A 132 28.95 5.96 31.45
N ILE A 133 28.67 4.88 30.68
CA ILE A 133 27.69 3.83 31.01
C ILE A 133 27.92 3.25 32.42
N GLN A 134 29.18 3.19 32.87
CA GLN A 134 29.54 2.67 34.20
C GLN A 134 29.29 3.66 35.35
N ARG A 135 29.14 4.96 35.07
CA ARG A 135 29.01 6.02 36.09
C ARG A 135 27.64 6.65 36.18
N VAL A 136 26.86 6.61 35.10
CA VAL A 136 25.53 7.21 35.06
C VAL A 136 24.44 6.14 35.01
N PRO A 137 23.21 6.43 35.46
CA PRO A 137 22.11 5.51 35.32
C PRO A 137 21.87 5.16 33.84
N ILE A 138 22.10 3.89 33.48
CA ILE A 138 22.06 3.37 32.10
C ILE A 138 20.78 3.80 31.38
N ALA A 139 19.62 3.70 32.04
CA ALA A 139 18.33 4.05 31.45
C ALA A 139 18.21 5.54 31.08
N LYS A 140 18.73 6.46 31.91
CA LYS A 140 18.67 7.90 31.64
C LYS A 140 19.60 8.30 30.50
N TYR A 141 20.81 7.72 30.50
CA TYR A 141 21.80 7.99 29.47
C TYR A 141 21.39 7.41 28.12
N LEU A 142 20.84 6.19 28.10
CA LEU A 142 20.26 5.58 26.90
C LEU A 142 19.07 6.40 26.38
N GLY A 143 18.16 6.84 27.25
CA GLY A 143 17.03 7.71 26.88
C GLY A 143 17.45 9.04 26.26
N PHE A 144 18.46 9.71 26.86
CA PHE A 144 19.02 10.95 26.30
C PHE A 144 19.61 10.74 24.91
N ASN A 145 20.42 9.68 24.73
CA ASN A 145 21.02 9.37 23.44
C ASN A 145 19.96 9.03 22.39
N ILE A 146 18.89 8.29 22.74
CA ILE A 146 17.76 8.02 21.85
C ILE A 146 17.17 9.32 21.33
N MET A 147 16.83 10.25 22.23
CA MET A 147 16.25 11.55 21.84
C MET A 147 17.23 12.37 20.99
N ALA A 148 18.51 12.40 21.37
CA ALA A 148 19.52 13.16 20.66
C ALA A 148 19.76 12.63 19.24
N TRP A 149 19.94 11.31 19.06
CA TRP A 149 20.11 10.72 17.73
C TRP A 149 18.84 10.88 16.89
N SER A 150 17.66 10.80 17.50
CA SER A 150 16.38 10.91 16.82
C SER A 150 16.15 12.33 16.28
N ALA A 151 16.51 13.34 17.06
CA ALA A 151 16.48 14.73 16.63
C ALA A 151 17.46 14.98 15.46
N VAL A 152 18.68 14.45 15.57
CA VAL A 152 19.68 14.52 14.48
C VAL A 152 19.20 13.78 13.22
N LEU A 153 18.49 12.65 13.37
CA LEU A 153 17.90 11.93 12.25
C LEU A 153 16.86 12.79 11.52
N ALA A 154 15.95 13.44 12.25
CA ALA A 154 14.96 14.34 11.66
C ALA A 154 15.61 15.52 10.92
N CYS A 155 16.72 16.04 11.43
CA CYS A 155 17.51 17.10 10.78
C CYS A 155 18.06 16.71 9.40
N HIS A 156 18.15 15.42 9.05
CA HIS A 156 18.58 15.00 7.70
C HIS A 156 17.65 15.54 6.61
N ALA A 157 16.35 15.72 6.90
CA ALA A 157 15.39 16.28 5.95
C ALA A 157 15.75 17.72 5.52
N ALA A 158 16.46 18.47 6.37
CA ALA A 158 16.90 19.84 6.10
C ALA A 158 18.24 19.93 5.34
N CYS A 159 18.95 18.81 5.16
CA CYS A 159 20.27 18.80 4.52
C CYS A 159 20.17 18.97 3.00
N LYS A 160 20.74 20.06 2.48
CA LYS A 160 20.77 20.36 1.03
C LYS A 160 22.15 20.20 0.39
N SER A 161 23.17 19.82 1.17
CA SER A 161 24.55 19.74 0.70
C SER A 161 25.27 18.51 1.26
N PHE A 162 26.30 18.04 0.53
CA PHE A 162 27.12 16.91 0.97
C PHE A 162 27.81 17.13 2.33
N PRO A 163 28.45 18.29 2.62
CA PRO A 163 29.05 18.53 3.92
C PRO A 163 28.03 18.52 5.06
N ALA A 164 26.82 19.07 4.83
CA ALA A 164 25.76 19.05 5.83
C ALA A 164 25.30 17.61 6.14
N LEU A 165 25.14 16.77 5.10
CA LEU A 165 24.83 15.35 5.30
C LEU A 165 25.92 14.65 6.11
N ILE A 166 27.21 14.86 5.80
CA ILE A 166 28.32 14.26 6.56
C ILE A 166 28.29 14.72 8.02
N ALA A 167 28.10 16.01 8.29
CA ALA A 167 28.05 16.54 9.66
C ALA A 167 26.94 15.89 10.49
N VAL A 168 25.70 15.87 9.96
CA VAL A 168 24.55 15.27 10.65
C VAL A 168 24.72 13.75 10.80
N ARG A 169 25.36 13.08 9.84
CA ARG A 169 25.71 11.66 9.91
C ARG A 169 26.74 11.34 10.97
N THR A 170 27.79 12.15 11.07
CA THR A 170 28.80 12.01 12.13
C THR A 170 28.15 12.20 13.50
N LEU A 171 27.32 13.24 13.67
CA LEU A 171 26.57 13.45 14.92
C LEU A 171 25.66 12.27 15.27
N LEU A 172 25.00 11.67 14.27
CA LEU A 172 24.18 10.47 14.47
C LEU A 172 25.04 9.34 15.06
N GLY A 173 26.21 9.07 14.49
CA GLY A 173 27.14 8.06 15.00
C GLY A 173 27.62 8.30 16.43
N ILE A 174 27.81 9.55 16.84
CA ILE A 174 28.20 9.92 18.22
C ILE A 174 27.12 9.48 19.22
N PHE A 175 25.85 9.78 18.96
CA PHE A 175 24.76 9.47 19.89
C PHE A 175 24.32 8.00 19.82
N GLU A 176 24.47 7.34 18.67
CA GLU A 176 24.03 5.96 18.46
C GLU A 176 24.99 4.91 19.06
N ALA A 177 26.22 5.29 19.39
CA ALA A 177 27.28 4.40 19.89
C ALA A 177 26.89 3.64 21.17
N VAL A 178 25.98 4.19 22.00
CA VAL A 178 25.63 3.65 23.32
C VAL A 178 24.91 2.30 23.28
N CYS A 179 24.12 2.02 22.24
CA CYS A 179 23.12 0.95 22.28
C CYS A 179 23.72 -0.45 22.35
N GLN A 180 24.62 -0.76 21.41
CA GLN A 180 25.19 -2.09 21.27
C GLN A 180 26.01 -2.54 22.51
N PRO A 181 26.96 -1.75 23.05
CA PRO A 181 27.67 -2.14 24.26
C PRO A 181 26.73 -2.24 25.47
N THR A 182 25.76 -1.33 25.60
CA THR A 182 24.76 -1.37 26.69
C THR A 182 23.94 -2.65 26.65
N PHE A 183 23.46 -3.08 25.48
CA PHE A 183 22.65 -4.29 25.35
C PHE A 183 23.44 -5.58 25.54
N LEU A 184 24.73 -5.58 25.17
CA LEU A 184 25.61 -6.71 25.46
C LEU A 184 25.85 -6.85 26.97
N ILE A 185 26.12 -5.74 27.67
CA ILE A 185 26.30 -5.71 29.12
C ILE A 185 25.01 -6.15 29.83
N LEU A 186 23.85 -5.57 29.47
CA LEU A 186 22.56 -5.94 30.06
C LEU A 186 22.21 -7.42 29.83
N SER A 187 22.50 -7.96 28.65
CA SER A 187 22.35 -9.41 28.38
C SER A 187 23.19 -10.25 29.35
N SER A 188 24.43 -9.84 29.63
CA SER A 188 25.31 -10.60 30.52
C SER A 188 24.97 -10.46 32.02
N MET A 189 24.37 -9.34 32.42
CA MET A 189 24.00 -9.07 33.82
C MET A 189 22.72 -9.80 34.25
N TRP A 190 21.70 -9.83 33.38
CA TRP A 190 20.35 -10.29 33.77
C TRP A 190 20.05 -11.75 33.38
N TYR A 191 20.84 -12.37 32.50
CA TYR A 191 20.53 -13.69 31.92
C TYR A 191 21.63 -14.73 32.16
N LYS A 192 21.23 -16.01 32.29
CA LYS A 192 22.17 -17.14 32.39
C LYS A 192 22.93 -17.36 31.07
N ARG A 193 24.12 -17.95 31.11
CA ARG A 193 25.01 -18.22 29.96
C ARG A 193 24.30 -18.96 28.81
N GLU A 194 23.40 -19.87 29.15
CA GLU A 194 22.59 -20.63 28.19
C GLU A 194 21.50 -19.78 27.52
N GLU A 195 20.97 -18.78 28.24
CA GLU A 195 19.89 -17.91 27.78
C GLU A 195 20.42 -16.73 26.95
N GLN A 196 21.63 -16.25 27.26
CA GLN A 196 22.27 -15.10 26.61
C GLN A 196 22.29 -15.22 25.08
N THR A 197 22.54 -16.42 24.54
CA THR A 197 22.57 -16.65 23.09
C THR A 197 21.23 -16.29 22.44
N THR A 198 20.13 -16.74 23.03
CA THR A 198 18.78 -16.46 22.51
C THR A 198 18.42 -14.98 22.65
N ILE A 199 18.78 -14.35 23.76
CA ILE A 199 18.53 -12.91 23.99
C ILE A 199 19.29 -12.06 22.97
N VAL A 200 20.56 -12.37 22.73
CA VAL A 200 21.38 -11.72 21.70
C VAL A 200 20.76 -11.87 20.32
N THR A 201 20.32 -13.07 19.96
CA THR A 201 19.62 -13.30 18.68
C THR A 201 18.33 -12.48 18.57
N TYR A 202 17.54 -12.30 19.64
CA TYR A 202 16.27 -11.55 19.61
C TYR A 202 16.43 -10.06 19.30
N TRP A 203 17.38 -9.37 19.90
CA TRP A 203 17.60 -7.97 19.52
C TRP A 203 18.35 -7.89 18.19
N TYR A 204 19.32 -8.77 17.91
CA TYR A 204 20.11 -8.70 16.67
C TYR A 204 19.26 -8.96 15.40
N MET A 205 18.25 -9.83 15.48
CA MET A 205 17.32 -10.09 14.37
C MET A 205 16.44 -8.89 13.99
N MET A 206 16.41 -7.83 14.82
CA MET A 206 15.70 -6.60 14.45
C MET A 206 16.29 -5.89 13.25
N ASN A 207 17.55 -6.19 12.86
CA ASN A 207 18.06 -5.79 11.55
C ASN A 207 17.24 -6.37 10.38
N GLY A 208 16.69 -7.58 10.53
CA GLY A 208 15.76 -8.14 9.55
C GLY A 208 14.38 -7.48 9.62
N MET A 209 13.87 -7.22 10.85
CA MET A 209 12.61 -6.51 11.05
C MET A 209 12.64 -5.09 10.47
N GLN A 210 13.80 -4.43 10.55
CA GLN A 210 14.06 -3.14 9.93
C GLN A 210 13.87 -3.18 8.41
N GLN A 211 14.28 -4.25 7.73
CA GLN A 211 14.07 -4.36 6.29
C GLN A 211 12.59 -4.58 5.94
N ILE A 212 11.84 -5.30 6.79
CA ILE A 212 10.39 -5.50 6.62
C ILE A 212 9.64 -4.19 6.81
N VAL A 213 9.76 -3.57 7.99
CA VAL A 213 9.01 -2.35 8.31
C VAL A 213 9.56 -1.16 7.51
N GLY A 214 10.88 -1.06 7.40
CA GLY A 214 11.54 0.01 6.66
C GLY A 214 11.26 -0.04 5.15
N GLY A 215 11.24 -1.23 4.54
CA GLY A 215 10.87 -1.40 3.13
C GLY A 215 9.40 -1.04 2.86
N LEU A 216 8.48 -1.46 3.74
CA LEU A 216 7.06 -1.12 3.65
C LEU A 216 6.82 0.39 3.76
N LEU A 217 7.43 1.03 4.77
CA LEU A 217 7.30 2.47 4.96
C LEU A 217 7.97 3.25 3.82
N ALA A 218 9.14 2.81 3.34
CA ALA A 218 9.80 3.42 2.19
C ALA A 218 8.97 3.29 0.90
N TYR A 219 8.28 2.17 0.68
CA TYR A 219 7.30 2.02 -0.40
C TYR A 219 6.19 3.06 -0.28
N CYS A 220 5.59 3.22 0.91
CA CYS A 220 4.52 4.19 1.15
C CYS A 220 4.99 5.63 0.89
N PHE A 221 6.16 6.02 1.40
CA PHE A 221 6.72 7.36 1.17
C PHE A 221 7.16 7.59 -0.28
N SER A 222 7.51 6.54 -1.02
CA SER A 222 7.85 6.63 -2.46
C SER A 222 6.63 6.94 -3.34
N LEU A 223 5.40 6.76 -2.84
CA LEU A 223 4.17 7.16 -3.55
C LEU A 223 3.92 8.68 -3.54
N ILE A 224 4.66 9.43 -2.72
CA ILE A 224 4.59 10.89 -2.68
C ILE A 224 5.26 11.42 -3.96
N LYS A 225 4.48 11.71 -4.99
CA LYS A 225 4.96 12.33 -6.25
C LYS A 225 5.28 13.81 -6.01
N SER A 226 6.41 14.28 -6.54
CA SER A 226 6.78 15.70 -6.59
C SER A 226 6.48 16.26 -7.98
N PRO A 227 6.03 17.53 -8.16
CA PRO A 227 5.12 18.38 -7.38
C PRO A 227 3.63 18.14 -7.76
N PRO A 228 2.67 18.65 -6.95
CA PRO A 228 2.79 19.81 -6.05
C PRO A 228 2.86 19.48 -4.54
N SER A 229 3.75 18.57 -4.10
CA SER A 229 3.97 18.28 -2.67
C SER A 229 5.15 19.09 -2.07
N PRO A 230 5.03 19.64 -0.84
CA PRO A 230 6.06 20.48 -0.20
C PRO A 230 7.25 19.71 0.40
N LEU A 231 7.13 18.39 0.59
CA LEU A 231 8.19 17.51 1.12
C LEU A 231 8.50 16.39 0.13
N LYS A 232 9.77 16.17 -0.17
CA LYS A 232 10.21 15.07 -1.03
C LYS A 232 10.16 13.74 -0.28
N SER A 233 9.99 12.63 -1.02
CA SER A 233 9.84 11.28 -0.46
C SER A 233 10.95 10.90 0.53
N TRP A 234 12.21 11.20 0.21
CA TRP A 234 13.35 10.90 1.09
C TRP A 234 13.43 11.82 2.31
N GLN A 235 12.92 13.05 2.24
CA GLN A 235 12.86 13.96 3.39
C GLN A 235 11.78 13.51 4.38
N ALA A 236 10.64 13.05 3.85
CA ALA A 236 9.51 12.57 4.65
C ALA A 236 9.88 11.32 5.49
N ILE A 237 10.64 10.37 4.93
CA ILE A 237 11.05 9.16 5.65
C ILE A 237 12.00 9.47 6.82
N PHE A 238 13.03 10.31 6.61
CA PHE A 238 13.96 10.71 7.69
C PHE A 238 13.25 11.48 8.81
N MET A 239 12.37 12.40 8.45
CA MET A 239 11.62 13.19 9.43
C MET A 239 10.67 12.32 10.25
N THR A 240 9.92 11.41 9.61
CA THR A 240 8.96 10.55 10.30
C THR A 240 9.66 9.61 11.27
N TYR A 241 10.76 8.98 10.85
CA TYR A 241 11.51 8.05 11.70
C TYR A 241 12.13 8.77 12.89
N GLY A 242 12.76 9.93 12.65
CA GLY A 242 13.34 10.74 13.72
C GLY A 242 12.30 11.15 14.76
N ILE A 243 11.11 11.61 14.34
CA ILE A 243 10.06 12.01 15.28
C ILE A 243 9.51 10.80 16.06
N ALA A 244 9.24 9.68 15.38
CA ALA A 244 8.73 8.47 16.04
C ALA A 244 9.72 7.92 17.08
N SER A 245 11.01 7.84 16.73
CA SER A 245 12.07 7.39 17.64
C SER A 245 12.29 8.36 18.81
N PHE A 246 12.10 9.67 18.59
CA PHE A 246 12.22 10.68 19.65
C PHE A 246 11.19 10.44 20.78
N PHE A 247 9.93 10.17 20.42
CA PHE A 247 8.88 9.88 21.41
C PHE A 247 9.14 8.60 22.20
N TRP A 248 9.82 7.61 21.60
CA TRP A 248 10.22 6.39 22.32
C TRP A 248 11.28 6.64 23.40
N GLY A 249 12.16 7.63 23.21
CA GLY A 249 13.19 7.99 24.18
C GLY A 249 12.66 8.59 25.49
N VAL A 250 11.46 9.20 25.46
CA VAL A 250 10.83 9.90 26.61
C VAL A 250 10.40 8.97 27.76
N PRO A 251 9.68 7.84 27.52
CA PRO A 251 9.16 6.97 28.58
C PRO A 251 10.16 5.97 29.19
N MET A 252 11.49 6.12 29.01
CA MET A 252 12.49 5.19 29.56
C MET A 252 12.67 5.30 31.09
N ARG A 253 11.64 4.92 31.86
CA ARG A 253 11.72 4.60 33.29
C ARG A 253 11.29 3.15 33.51
N ALA A 254 12.25 2.26 33.75
CA ALA A 254 11.93 0.93 34.23
C ALA A 254 11.37 1.02 35.66
N LYS A 255 10.19 0.44 35.92
CA LYS A 255 9.68 0.24 37.28
C LYS A 255 10.65 -0.67 38.04
N CYS A 256 11.14 -0.19 39.19
CA CYS A 256 12.13 -0.91 40.01
C CYS A 256 11.66 -2.32 40.40
N PHE A 257 12.63 -3.22 40.56
CA PHE A 257 12.46 -4.54 41.17
C PHE A 257 12.42 -4.41 42.70
N THR A 258 11.74 -5.34 43.38
CA THR A 258 11.75 -5.42 44.86
C THR A 258 13.14 -5.86 45.35
N GLU A 259 13.51 -5.55 46.59
CA GLU A 259 14.82 -5.92 47.16
C GLU A 259 15.01 -7.45 47.25
N GLU A 260 13.94 -8.18 47.56
CA GLU A 260 13.95 -9.65 47.59
C GLU A 260 14.19 -10.27 46.20
N ASP A 261 13.48 -9.78 45.18
CA ASP A 261 13.66 -10.25 43.80
C ASP A 261 15.08 -9.96 43.29
N LYS A 262 15.69 -8.83 43.68
CA LYS A 262 17.08 -8.50 43.31
C LYS A 262 18.07 -9.52 43.85
N LYS A 263 17.92 -9.93 45.12
CA LYS A 263 18.80 -10.95 45.73
C LYS A 263 18.72 -12.27 44.97
N LEU A 264 17.51 -12.73 44.64
CA LEU A 264 17.31 -13.96 43.87
C LEU A 264 17.80 -13.85 42.41
N MET A 265 17.74 -12.65 41.82
CA MET A 265 18.29 -12.41 40.47
C MET A 265 19.82 -12.46 40.42
N VAL A 266 20.51 -11.95 41.45
CA VAL A 266 21.97 -12.06 41.56
C VAL A 266 22.38 -13.52 41.72
N GLU A 267 21.67 -14.26 42.55
CA GLU A 267 21.93 -15.67 42.78
C GLU A 267 21.70 -16.52 41.52
N ARG A 268 20.67 -16.20 40.73
CA ARG A 268 20.37 -16.89 39.47
C ARG A 268 21.58 -16.96 38.54
N VAL A 269 22.35 -15.87 38.45
CA VAL A 269 23.47 -15.78 37.51
C VAL A 269 24.81 -16.22 38.13
N ARG A 270 24.82 -16.70 39.40
CA ARG A 270 25.99 -17.32 40.08
C ARG A 270 26.57 -18.47 39.26
N SER A 271 25.73 -19.28 38.63
CA SER A 271 26.14 -20.40 37.76
C SER A 271 26.94 -19.99 36.52
N ASN A 272 26.99 -18.69 36.18
CA ASN A 272 27.73 -18.21 35.01
C ASN A 272 29.25 -18.20 35.23
N GLN A 273 29.75 -18.24 36.47
CA GLN A 273 31.18 -18.22 36.84
C GLN A 273 32.04 -17.17 36.08
N THR A 274 31.46 -16.03 35.72
CA THR A 274 32.10 -14.98 34.91
C THR A 274 32.29 -13.67 35.67
N GLY A 275 31.95 -13.65 36.98
CA GLY A 275 31.78 -12.46 37.80
C GLY A 275 30.56 -11.64 37.36
N LEU A 276 29.74 -11.11 38.28
CA LEU A 276 28.59 -10.27 37.88
C LEU A 276 29.03 -8.86 37.45
N GLN A 277 29.98 -8.26 38.18
CA GLN A 277 30.56 -6.94 37.92
C GLN A 277 31.73 -6.75 38.91
N ASN A 278 32.90 -6.29 38.47
CA ASN A 278 34.01 -5.92 39.36
C ASN A 278 34.61 -4.60 38.90
N LYS A 279 34.47 -3.52 39.71
CA LYS A 279 34.99 -2.19 39.36
C LYS A 279 36.52 -2.08 39.51
N LYS A 280 37.20 -3.06 40.12
CA LYS A 280 38.66 -3.06 40.31
C LYS A 280 39.39 -3.52 39.02
N PHE A 281 40.11 -2.60 38.38
CA PHE A 281 40.90 -2.87 37.17
C PHE A 281 42.17 -3.69 37.47
N ARG A 282 42.38 -4.80 36.74
CA ARG A 282 43.55 -5.69 36.89
C ARG A 282 44.42 -5.73 35.63
N ALA A 283 45.58 -5.07 35.64
CA ALA A 283 46.43 -4.91 34.46
C ALA A 283 46.97 -6.23 33.87
N TYR A 284 47.19 -7.27 34.68
CA TYR A 284 47.67 -8.55 34.17
C TYR A 284 46.64 -9.25 33.25
N GLN A 285 45.35 -9.10 33.54
CA GLN A 285 44.27 -9.66 32.72
C GLN A 285 44.20 -8.97 31.34
N VAL A 286 44.57 -7.68 31.26
CA VAL A 286 44.70 -6.96 29.97
C VAL A 286 45.83 -7.54 29.13
N LYS A 287 46.99 -7.78 29.75
CA LYS A 287 48.13 -8.42 29.08
C LYS A 287 47.75 -9.81 28.60
N GLU A 288 47.06 -10.61 29.43
CA GLU A 288 46.54 -11.92 29.02
C GLU A 288 45.61 -11.79 27.80
N ALA A 289 44.67 -10.85 27.80
CA ALA A 289 43.72 -10.63 26.71
C ALA A 289 44.40 -10.33 25.35
N LEU A 290 45.45 -9.50 25.36
CA LEU A 290 46.16 -9.05 24.16
C LEU A 290 47.03 -10.14 23.52
N PHE A 291 47.59 -11.04 24.33
CA PHE A 291 48.42 -12.16 23.85
C PHE A 291 47.63 -13.44 23.58
N ASP A 292 46.33 -13.45 23.89
CA ASP A 292 45.48 -14.62 23.70
C ASP A 292 45.05 -14.77 22.21
N PRO A 293 45.42 -15.88 21.53
CA PRO A 293 45.07 -16.08 20.12
C PRO A 293 43.55 -16.09 19.85
N GLN A 294 42.73 -16.51 20.83
CA GLN A 294 41.27 -16.52 20.66
C GLN A 294 40.69 -15.10 20.50
N SER A 295 41.25 -14.12 21.20
CA SER A 295 40.84 -12.71 21.14
C SER A 295 41.00 -12.13 19.73
N TRP A 296 42.14 -12.39 19.10
CA TRP A 296 42.41 -11.95 17.73
C TRP A 296 41.56 -12.70 16.70
N CYS A 297 41.23 -13.97 16.93
CA CYS A 297 40.30 -14.71 16.07
C CYS A 297 38.91 -14.06 16.08
N TYR A 298 38.38 -13.66 17.24
CA TYR A 298 37.11 -12.95 17.32
C TYR A 298 37.16 -11.60 16.57
N CYS A 299 38.25 -10.85 16.70
CA CYS A 299 38.45 -9.60 15.95
C CYS A 299 38.47 -9.81 14.43
N LEU A 300 39.17 -10.85 13.95
CA LEU A 300 39.22 -11.20 12.53
C LEU A 300 37.86 -11.65 12.01
N ILE A 301 37.11 -12.44 12.78
CA ILE A 301 35.72 -12.82 12.45
C ILE A 301 34.85 -11.55 12.35
N ALA A 302 34.98 -10.61 13.28
CA ALA A 302 34.25 -9.35 13.25
C ALA A 302 34.58 -8.55 11.99
N ILE A 303 35.85 -8.38 11.61
CA ILE A 303 36.24 -7.66 10.38
C ILE A 303 35.69 -8.36 9.13
N CYS A 304 35.91 -9.67 9.00
CA CYS A 304 35.53 -10.43 7.81
C CYS A 304 34.01 -10.51 7.59
N THR A 305 33.20 -10.30 8.63
CA THR A 305 31.74 -10.27 8.50
C THR A 305 31.21 -8.85 8.37
N THR A 306 31.76 -7.88 9.10
CA THR A 306 31.26 -6.50 9.08
C THR A 306 31.62 -5.72 7.84
N LEU A 307 32.77 -6.02 7.22
CA LEU A 307 33.18 -5.42 5.96
C LEU A 307 32.16 -5.73 4.84
N PRO A 308 31.79 -7.01 4.57
CA PRO A 308 30.69 -7.28 3.65
C PRO A 308 29.34 -6.71 4.08
N THR A 309 29.04 -6.74 5.38
CA THR A 309 27.76 -6.27 5.93
C THR A 309 27.47 -4.80 5.62
N SER A 310 28.42 -3.92 5.94
CA SER A 310 28.26 -2.48 5.78
C SER A 310 28.15 -2.07 4.31
N GLY A 311 28.95 -2.68 3.43
CA GLY A 311 28.90 -2.44 1.99
C GLY A 311 27.57 -2.91 1.38
N LEU A 312 27.19 -4.17 1.64
CA LEU A 312 25.92 -4.73 1.14
C LEU A 312 24.71 -3.98 1.68
N GLY A 313 24.69 -3.63 2.98
CA GLY A 313 23.58 -2.90 3.60
C GLY A 313 23.42 -1.47 3.06
N GLY A 314 24.53 -0.73 2.94
CA GLY A 314 24.51 0.66 2.47
C GLY A 314 24.12 0.80 0.99
N PHE A 315 24.52 -0.16 0.14
CA PHE A 315 24.23 -0.16 -1.30
C PHE A 315 23.07 -1.09 -1.70
N ALA A 316 22.38 -1.72 -0.76
CA ALA A 316 21.37 -2.76 -1.03
C ALA A 316 20.36 -2.36 -2.12
N ASN A 317 19.67 -1.23 -1.91
CA ASN A 317 18.64 -0.78 -2.86
C ASN A 317 19.24 -0.25 -4.17
N ILE A 318 20.47 0.25 -4.17
CA ILE A 318 21.18 0.64 -5.39
C ILE A 318 21.47 -0.60 -6.23
N ILE A 319 21.91 -1.69 -5.60
CA ILE A 319 22.23 -2.96 -6.27
C ILE A 319 20.95 -3.61 -6.80
N ILE A 320 19.90 -3.71 -5.97
CA ILE A 320 18.63 -4.34 -6.38
C ILE A 320 17.97 -3.53 -7.51
N LYS A 321 17.94 -2.20 -7.41
CA LYS A 321 17.47 -1.34 -8.53
C LYS A 321 18.32 -1.51 -9.78
N GLY A 322 19.63 -1.78 -9.62
CA GLY A 322 20.55 -2.10 -10.71
C GLY A 322 20.28 -3.44 -11.42
N PHE A 323 19.35 -4.26 -10.91
CA PHE A 323 18.84 -5.44 -11.62
C PHE A 323 17.60 -5.13 -12.48
N ASP A 324 17.34 -3.86 -12.82
CA ASP A 324 16.17 -3.39 -13.60
C ASP A 324 14.81 -3.55 -12.90
N PHE A 325 14.78 -3.57 -11.56
CA PHE A 325 13.53 -3.43 -10.80
C PHE A 325 13.15 -1.95 -10.67
N SER A 326 11.86 -1.64 -10.70
CA SER A 326 11.37 -0.29 -10.41
C SER A 326 11.66 0.11 -8.96
N VAL A 327 11.57 1.42 -8.67
CA VAL A 327 11.78 1.94 -7.30
C VAL A 327 10.79 1.30 -6.33
N LEU A 328 9.51 1.21 -6.71
CA LEU A 328 8.47 0.63 -5.87
C LEU A 328 8.69 -0.87 -5.64
N GLU A 329 9.02 -1.63 -6.68
CA GLU A 329 9.35 -3.06 -6.54
C GLU A 329 10.57 -3.26 -5.65
N THR A 330 11.63 -2.47 -5.83
CA THR A 330 12.85 -2.57 -5.02
C THR A 330 12.56 -2.40 -3.52
N GLN A 331 11.72 -1.44 -3.14
CA GLN A 331 11.33 -1.23 -1.74
C GLN A 331 10.52 -2.41 -1.17
N LEU A 332 9.62 -2.99 -1.97
CA LEU A 332 8.82 -4.14 -1.55
C LEU A 332 9.69 -5.40 -1.41
N LEU A 333 10.63 -5.60 -2.32
CA LEU A 333 11.58 -6.71 -2.30
C LEU A 333 12.49 -6.67 -1.06
N ALA A 334 12.82 -5.47 -0.55
CA ALA A 334 13.55 -5.34 0.71
C ALA A 334 12.81 -6.00 1.90
N MET A 335 11.48 -6.09 1.88
CA MET A 335 10.74 -6.79 2.93
C MET A 335 11.05 -8.30 2.93
N VAL A 336 11.13 -8.91 1.75
CA VAL A 336 11.48 -10.33 1.60
C VAL A 336 12.89 -10.59 2.12
N LEU A 337 13.83 -9.69 1.84
CA LEU A 337 15.19 -9.74 2.38
C LEU A 337 15.19 -9.79 3.92
N GLY A 338 14.35 -8.97 4.55
CA GLY A 338 14.20 -8.96 6.01
C GLY A 338 13.74 -10.31 6.59
N VAL A 339 12.79 -10.96 5.93
CA VAL A 339 12.31 -12.30 6.32
C VAL A 339 13.43 -13.33 6.18
N VAL A 340 14.18 -13.32 5.08
CA VAL A 340 15.30 -14.25 4.86
C VAL A 340 16.37 -14.08 5.94
N ILE A 341 16.70 -12.84 6.33
CA ILE A 341 17.65 -12.57 7.42
C ILE A 341 17.15 -13.19 8.74
N ILE A 342 15.89 -12.94 9.12
CA ILE A 342 15.32 -13.48 10.37
C ILE A 342 15.35 -15.01 10.36
N LEU A 343 14.89 -15.64 9.28
CA LEU A 343 14.88 -17.09 9.16
C LEU A 343 16.30 -17.67 9.28
N THR A 344 17.27 -17.05 8.63
CA THR A 344 18.67 -17.48 8.65
C THR A 344 19.29 -17.39 10.04
N LEU A 345 19.02 -16.31 10.79
CA LEU A 345 19.52 -16.14 12.15
C LEU A 345 18.88 -17.13 13.13
N ILE A 346 17.57 -17.36 13.01
CA ILE A 346 16.83 -18.33 13.85
C ILE A 346 17.28 -19.76 13.52
N SER A 347 17.40 -20.12 12.24
CA SER A 347 17.81 -21.46 11.82
C SER A 347 19.25 -21.77 12.23
N ALA A 348 20.16 -20.78 12.16
CA ALA A 348 21.53 -20.93 12.63
C ALA A 348 21.59 -21.12 14.15
N THR A 349 20.83 -20.32 14.90
CA THR A 349 20.75 -20.44 16.37
C THR A 349 20.15 -21.78 16.78
N TRP A 350 19.06 -22.21 16.13
CA TRP A 350 18.43 -23.50 16.39
C TRP A 350 19.37 -24.67 16.07
N LEU A 351 20.07 -24.63 14.93
CA LEU A 351 21.01 -25.68 14.54
C LEU A 351 22.22 -25.72 15.47
N ALA A 352 22.76 -24.56 15.87
CA ALA A 352 23.84 -24.45 16.85
C ALA A 352 23.43 -25.04 18.21
N ASN A 353 22.23 -24.73 18.70
CA ASN A 353 21.71 -25.29 19.94
C ASN A 353 21.38 -26.77 19.84
N LYS A 354 20.93 -27.28 18.68
CA LYS A 354 20.63 -28.70 18.52
C LYS A 354 21.89 -29.55 18.39
N THR A 355 22.88 -29.07 17.65
CA THR A 355 24.13 -29.79 17.40
C THR A 355 25.17 -29.58 18.49
N GLN A 356 25.03 -28.52 19.30
CA GLN A 356 26.01 -28.08 20.31
C GLN A 356 27.40 -27.80 19.68
N GLN A 357 27.43 -27.46 18.38
CA GLN A 357 28.65 -27.30 17.57
C GLN A 357 28.66 -25.95 16.83
N ASN A 358 28.77 -24.85 17.59
CA ASN A 358 28.69 -23.48 17.05
C ASN A 358 29.62 -23.22 15.85
N LEU A 359 30.90 -23.59 15.95
CA LEU A 359 31.90 -23.28 14.91
C LEU A 359 31.63 -24.02 13.59
N LEU A 360 31.12 -25.26 13.65
CA LEU A 360 30.76 -26.00 12.43
C LEU A 360 29.54 -25.39 11.76
N VAL A 361 28.54 -25.00 12.56
CA VAL A 361 27.37 -24.28 12.05
C VAL A 361 27.77 -22.96 11.41
N MET A 362 28.69 -22.20 12.02
CA MET A 362 29.25 -20.99 11.39
C MET A 362 29.84 -21.29 10.00
N GLY A 363 30.66 -22.34 9.88
CA GLY A 363 31.25 -22.75 8.60
C GLY A 363 30.20 -23.13 7.54
N ILE A 364 29.16 -23.86 7.93
CA ILE A 364 28.07 -24.27 7.02
C ILE A 364 27.33 -23.05 6.46
N TYR A 365 27.02 -22.05 7.29
CA TYR A 365 26.29 -20.86 6.85
C TYR A 365 27.12 -19.87 6.01
N VAL A 366 28.44 -20.08 5.89
CA VAL A 366 29.29 -19.31 4.96
C VAL A 366 29.21 -19.89 3.54
N ILE A 367 28.90 -21.17 3.36
CA ILE A 367 28.83 -21.82 2.03
C ILE A 367 27.80 -21.14 1.11
N PRO A 368 26.56 -20.85 1.53
CA PRO A 368 25.62 -20.14 0.68
C PRO A 368 26.11 -18.74 0.29
N SER A 369 26.85 -18.06 1.17
CA SER A 369 27.44 -16.75 0.86
C SER A 369 28.49 -16.79 -0.25
N PHE A 370 29.27 -17.86 -0.33
CA PHE A 370 30.15 -18.13 -1.48
C PHE A 370 29.34 -18.27 -2.77
N ILE A 371 28.33 -19.14 -2.75
CA ILE A 371 27.50 -19.43 -3.94
C ILE A 371 26.83 -18.14 -4.44
N GLY A 372 26.14 -17.40 -3.57
CA GLY A 372 25.45 -16.16 -3.94
C GLY A 372 26.40 -15.11 -4.52
N THR A 373 27.62 -14.98 -3.96
CA THR A 373 28.60 -14.00 -4.44
C THR A 373 29.19 -14.41 -5.79
N ILE A 374 29.46 -15.71 -6.00
CA ILE A 374 29.92 -16.23 -7.30
C ILE A 374 28.87 -15.97 -8.38
N VAL A 375 27.59 -16.23 -8.08
CA VAL A 375 26.50 -16.00 -9.05
C VAL A 375 26.39 -14.52 -9.41
N LEU A 376 26.44 -13.61 -8.42
CA LEU A 376 26.43 -12.15 -8.67
C LEU A 376 27.60 -11.68 -9.55
N MET A 377 28.78 -12.29 -9.39
CA MET A 377 29.97 -11.94 -10.18
C MET A 377 29.93 -12.51 -11.61
N THR A 378 29.34 -13.69 -11.81
CA THR A 378 29.42 -14.45 -13.07
C THR A 378 28.22 -14.21 -13.98
N VAL A 379 26.99 -14.21 -13.45
CA VAL A 379 25.75 -14.15 -14.24
C VAL A 379 25.45 -12.73 -14.70
N LYS A 380 25.29 -12.55 -16.00
CA LYS A 380 24.93 -11.27 -16.63
C LYS A 380 23.42 -11.19 -16.84
N LEU A 381 22.85 -10.02 -16.59
CA LEU A 381 21.42 -9.74 -16.78
C LEU A 381 21.07 -9.72 -18.27
N HIS A 382 20.18 -10.62 -18.69
CA HIS A 382 19.65 -10.67 -20.08
C HIS A 382 18.14 -10.90 -20.11
N ASN A 383 17.61 -11.74 -19.21
CA ASN A 383 16.20 -12.17 -19.17
C ASN A 383 15.60 -11.97 -17.77
N GLN A 384 14.27 -11.94 -17.65
CA GLN A 384 13.57 -11.89 -16.34
C GLN A 384 13.96 -13.05 -15.41
N ALA A 385 14.22 -14.25 -15.94
CA ALA A 385 14.73 -15.37 -15.13
C ALA A 385 16.10 -15.07 -14.49
N THR A 386 16.99 -14.38 -15.23
CA THR A 386 18.30 -13.96 -14.70
C THR A 386 18.16 -12.82 -13.68
N GLN A 387 17.16 -11.94 -13.84
CA GLN A 387 16.83 -10.88 -12.88
C GLN A 387 16.44 -11.46 -11.51
N VAL A 388 15.50 -12.41 -11.49
CA VAL A 388 15.06 -13.09 -10.25
C VAL A 388 16.20 -13.93 -9.65
N GLY A 389 16.99 -14.61 -10.48
CA GLY A 389 18.15 -15.38 -10.02
C GLY A 389 19.22 -14.53 -9.31
N LEU A 390 19.51 -13.32 -9.82
CA LEU A 390 20.43 -12.38 -9.18
C LEU A 390 19.90 -11.85 -7.84
N LEU A 391 18.59 -11.59 -7.76
CA LEU A 391 17.93 -11.18 -6.51
C LEU A 391 18.04 -12.26 -5.42
N ILE A 392 17.69 -13.52 -5.76
CA ILE A 392 17.82 -14.66 -4.83
C ILE A 392 19.28 -14.83 -4.40
N SER A 393 20.22 -14.66 -5.34
CA SER A 393 21.64 -14.73 -5.04
C SER A 393 22.05 -13.68 -4.02
N TYR A 394 21.58 -12.43 -4.18
CA TYR A 394 21.80 -11.35 -3.20
C TYR A 394 21.26 -11.70 -1.81
N TYR A 395 20.07 -12.32 -1.71
CA TYR A 395 19.50 -12.74 -0.42
C TYR A 395 20.34 -13.82 0.26
N ILE A 396 20.79 -14.81 -0.51
CA ILE A 396 21.61 -15.92 0.01
C ILE A 396 23.00 -15.43 0.45
N VAL A 397 23.54 -14.38 -0.18
CA VAL A 397 24.83 -13.77 0.24
C VAL A 397 24.81 -13.41 1.72
N LEU A 398 23.70 -12.93 2.28
CA LEU A 398 23.64 -12.49 3.68
C LEU A 398 23.71 -13.63 4.71
N SER A 399 23.81 -14.89 4.28
CA SER A 399 23.89 -16.05 5.19
C SER A 399 25.04 -15.99 6.19
N PHE A 400 26.15 -15.33 5.85
CA PHE A 400 27.30 -15.14 6.74
C PHE A 400 26.94 -14.32 8.01
N TRP A 401 25.83 -13.60 8.06
CA TRP A 401 25.35 -12.92 9.28
C TRP A 401 25.08 -13.89 10.44
N ALA A 402 24.76 -15.15 10.12
CA ALA A 402 24.69 -16.22 11.11
C ALA A 402 26.04 -16.41 11.83
N ALA A 403 27.15 -16.34 11.09
CA ALA A 403 28.48 -16.46 11.67
C ALA A 403 28.78 -15.30 12.64
N GLN A 404 28.41 -14.07 12.28
CA GLN A 404 28.60 -12.92 13.17
C GLN A 404 27.80 -13.07 14.48
N THR A 405 26.54 -13.52 14.38
CA THR A 405 25.65 -13.71 15.55
C THR A 405 26.19 -14.80 16.49
N LEU A 406 26.60 -15.93 15.93
CA LEU A 406 27.18 -17.03 16.71
C LEU A 406 28.55 -16.66 17.31
N SER A 407 29.35 -15.84 16.62
CA SER A 407 30.62 -15.31 17.13
C SER A 407 30.41 -14.44 18.38
N MET A 408 29.44 -13.52 18.34
CA MET A 408 29.10 -12.68 19.51
C MET A 408 28.66 -13.50 20.72
N SER A 409 27.91 -14.59 20.49
CA SER A 409 27.57 -15.55 21.55
C SER A 409 28.83 -16.20 22.13
N LEU A 410 29.73 -16.71 21.28
CA LEU A 410 30.99 -17.34 21.72
C LEU A 410 31.88 -16.37 22.51
N LEU A 411 32.01 -15.12 22.07
CA LEU A 411 32.76 -14.08 22.76
C LEU A 411 32.26 -13.88 24.19
N SER A 412 30.94 -13.79 24.39
CA SER A 412 30.34 -13.58 25.72
C SER A 412 30.54 -14.77 26.67
N ARG A 413 30.71 -15.98 26.09
CA ARG A 413 30.71 -17.26 26.81
C ARG A 413 32.10 -17.82 27.09
N ASN A 414 33.08 -17.57 26.22
CA ASN A 414 34.38 -18.25 26.27
C ASN A 414 35.48 -17.44 26.95
N ILE A 415 35.18 -16.21 27.36
CA ILE A 415 36.12 -15.31 28.02
C ILE A 415 35.62 -15.04 29.43
N ALA A 416 36.44 -15.38 30.42
CA ALA A 416 36.19 -15.15 31.83
C ALA A 416 37.25 -14.21 32.44
N GLY A 417 36.95 -13.65 33.61
CA GLY A 417 37.65 -12.52 34.20
C GLY A 417 37.13 -11.19 33.64
N GLN A 418 36.67 -10.32 34.51
CA GLN A 418 35.99 -9.07 34.14
C GLN A 418 36.89 -8.15 33.33
N THR A 419 38.13 -7.91 33.78
CA THR A 419 39.07 -7.02 33.08
C THR A 419 39.51 -7.62 31.73
N LYS A 420 39.71 -8.95 31.66
CA LYS A 420 40.01 -9.64 30.39
C LYS A 420 38.82 -9.52 29.42
N LYS A 421 37.61 -9.84 29.88
CA LYS A 421 36.38 -9.81 29.09
C LYS A 421 36.09 -8.42 28.53
N THR A 422 36.16 -7.37 29.34
CA THR A 422 35.97 -5.99 28.86
C THR A 422 37.02 -5.60 27.81
N THR A 423 38.28 -6.05 27.98
CA THR A 423 39.35 -5.80 27.02
C THR A 423 39.08 -6.48 25.68
N VAL A 424 38.70 -7.76 25.66
CA VAL A 424 38.43 -8.47 24.40
C VAL A 424 37.15 -7.97 23.73
N VAL A 425 36.12 -7.62 24.49
CA VAL A 425 34.91 -6.97 23.94
C VAL A 425 35.27 -5.64 23.28
N ALA A 426 36.12 -4.82 23.89
CA ALA A 426 36.59 -3.57 23.30
C ALA A 426 37.43 -3.80 22.03
N MET A 427 38.35 -4.77 22.02
CA MET A 427 39.11 -5.15 20.83
C MET A 427 38.19 -5.57 19.68
N ASN A 428 37.21 -6.42 19.97
CA ASN A 428 36.23 -6.89 19.00
C ASN A 428 35.35 -5.74 18.45
N PHE A 429 35.03 -4.76 19.30
CA PHE A 429 34.26 -3.59 18.88
C PHE A 429 35.08 -2.65 17.98
N ILE A 430 36.36 -2.43 18.27
CA ILE A 430 37.28 -1.69 17.39
C ILE A 430 37.34 -2.39 16.02
N ALA A 431 37.52 -3.71 16.02
CA ALA A 431 37.54 -4.53 14.80
C ALA A 431 36.22 -4.41 14.01
N TRP A 432 35.08 -4.42 14.71
CA TRP A 432 33.76 -4.19 14.13
C TRP A 432 33.62 -2.80 13.49
N CYS A 433 34.10 -1.73 14.14
CA CYS A 433 34.07 -0.37 13.58
C CYS A 433 34.96 -0.25 12.34
N VAL A 434 36.16 -0.83 12.39
CA VAL A 434 37.13 -0.82 11.27
C VAL A 434 36.53 -1.53 10.06
N GLY A 435 35.96 -2.72 10.24
CA GLY A 435 35.33 -3.46 9.15
C GLY A 435 34.13 -2.69 8.55
N ASN A 436 33.25 -2.14 9.38
CA ASN A 436 32.12 -1.33 8.91
C ASN A 436 32.53 0.00 8.23
N SER A 437 33.70 0.55 8.58
CA SER A 437 34.23 1.76 7.95
C SER A 437 34.80 1.50 6.56
N ILE A 438 35.48 0.35 6.39
CA ILE A 438 36.11 -0.07 5.13
C ILE A 438 35.07 -0.58 4.12
N GLY A 439 34.06 -1.33 4.56
CA GLY A 439 33.12 -2.04 3.68
C GLY A 439 32.46 -1.18 2.58
N PRO A 440 31.86 -0.02 2.89
CA PRO A 440 31.26 0.84 1.87
C PRO A 440 32.28 1.39 0.86
N GLN A 441 33.54 1.57 1.27
CA GLN A 441 34.58 2.16 0.42
C GLN A 441 35.03 1.22 -0.71
N VAL A 442 34.72 -0.07 -0.62
CA VAL A 442 35.04 -1.04 -1.67
C VAL A 442 34.06 -0.95 -2.86
N PHE A 443 32.93 -0.26 -2.70
CA PHE A 443 31.94 -0.02 -3.75
C PHE A 443 32.32 1.20 -4.61
N LEU A 444 33.31 0.99 -5.48
CA LEU A 444 33.89 2.03 -6.33
C LEU A 444 32.95 2.44 -7.47
N THR A 445 33.00 3.73 -7.86
CA THR A 445 32.22 4.28 -8.98
C THR A 445 32.55 3.61 -10.32
N ARG A 446 33.84 3.32 -10.57
CA ARG A 446 34.31 2.73 -11.83
C ARG A 446 33.80 1.31 -12.11
N ASP A 447 33.40 0.58 -11.07
CA ASP A 447 32.93 -0.80 -11.18
C ASP A 447 31.40 -0.90 -11.18
N ALA A 448 30.69 0.22 -11.04
CA ALA A 448 29.24 0.25 -11.13
C ALA A 448 28.79 -0.12 -12.57
N PRO A 449 27.63 -0.79 -12.74
CA PRO A 449 26.65 -1.18 -11.72
C PRO A 449 26.92 -2.56 -11.07
N ARG A 450 27.95 -3.31 -11.51
CA ARG A 450 28.13 -4.72 -11.12
C ARG A 450 29.01 -4.90 -9.87
N TYR A 451 29.80 -3.90 -9.51
CA TYR A 451 30.66 -3.84 -8.32
C TYR A 451 31.57 -5.07 -8.15
N PHE A 452 32.22 -5.52 -9.23
CA PHE A 452 33.03 -6.75 -9.22
C PHE A 452 34.11 -6.75 -8.14
N ILE A 453 34.82 -5.63 -7.96
CA ILE A 453 35.88 -5.51 -6.93
C ILE A 453 35.32 -5.66 -5.52
N ALA A 454 34.12 -5.13 -5.24
CA ALA A 454 33.47 -5.27 -3.94
C ALA A 454 33.15 -6.74 -3.64
N PHE A 455 32.52 -7.44 -4.58
CA PHE A 455 32.18 -8.87 -4.42
C PHE A 455 33.42 -9.77 -4.37
N ALA A 456 34.49 -9.45 -5.13
CA ALA A 456 35.77 -10.13 -5.02
C ALA A 456 36.41 -9.95 -3.62
N THR A 457 36.29 -8.76 -3.05
CA THR A 457 36.76 -8.49 -1.68
C THR A 457 35.95 -9.26 -0.64
N HIS A 458 34.64 -9.39 -0.82
CA HIS A 458 33.80 -10.25 0.03
C HIS A 458 34.24 -11.72 -0.04
N MET A 459 34.60 -12.21 -1.24
CA MET A 459 35.14 -13.55 -1.43
C MET A 459 36.39 -13.79 -0.59
N GLY A 460 37.33 -12.84 -0.62
CA GLY A 460 38.54 -12.87 0.21
C GLY A 460 38.21 -12.90 1.71
N CYS A 461 37.23 -12.11 2.14
CA CYS A 461 36.75 -12.10 3.53
C CYS A 461 36.17 -13.46 3.94
N TYR A 462 35.40 -14.13 3.07
CA TYR A 462 34.83 -15.44 3.38
C TYR A 462 35.89 -16.54 3.45
N VAL A 463 36.89 -16.51 2.57
CA VAL A 463 38.02 -17.47 2.63
C VAL A 463 38.79 -17.29 3.94
N LEU A 464 39.11 -16.04 4.30
CA LEU A 464 39.78 -15.75 5.56
C LEU A 464 38.91 -16.16 6.76
N LEU A 465 37.60 -15.92 6.71
CA LEU A 465 36.65 -16.32 7.74
C LEU A 465 36.66 -17.85 7.97
N VAL A 466 36.64 -18.66 6.90
CA VAL A 466 36.70 -20.13 7.02
C VAL A 466 38.02 -20.58 7.65
N ILE A 467 39.15 -19.98 7.24
CA ILE A 467 40.47 -20.27 7.81
C ILE A 467 40.48 -19.96 9.32
N VAL A 468 39.96 -18.80 9.72
CA VAL A 468 39.91 -18.39 11.14
C VAL A 468 38.98 -19.31 11.95
N ILE A 469 37.81 -19.69 11.41
CA ILE A 469 36.89 -20.63 12.07
C ILE A 469 37.56 -22.00 12.28
N ALA A 470 38.26 -22.51 11.26
CA ALA A 470 38.98 -23.78 11.34
C ALA A 470 40.11 -23.73 12.39
N PHE A 471 40.89 -22.64 12.39
CA PHE A 471 41.94 -22.41 13.39
C PHE A 471 41.37 -22.33 14.81
N LEU A 472 40.31 -21.54 15.02
CA LEU A 472 39.67 -21.38 16.33
C LEU A 472 39.12 -22.72 16.85
N ARG A 473 38.54 -23.54 15.96
CA ARG A 473 38.08 -24.90 16.31
C ARG A 473 39.24 -25.78 16.76
N PHE A 474 40.35 -25.78 16.02
CA PHE A 474 41.53 -26.55 16.40
C PHE A 474 42.12 -26.07 17.74
N ASN A 475 42.18 -24.75 17.94
CA ASN A 475 42.65 -24.15 19.19
C ASN A 475 41.80 -24.59 20.39
N PHE A 476 40.46 -24.57 20.27
CA PHE A 476 39.57 -25.03 21.34
C PHE A 476 39.67 -26.54 21.59
N MET A 477 39.82 -27.37 20.56
CA MET A 477 40.04 -28.81 20.76
C MET A 477 41.34 -29.07 21.54
N LEU A 478 42.42 -28.37 21.21
CA LEU A 478 43.69 -28.48 21.94
C LEU A 478 43.58 -28.01 23.39
N ARG A 479 42.92 -26.87 23.63
CA ARG A 479 42.72 -26.33 24.99
C ARG A 479 41.85 -27.22 25.86
N ASN A 480 40.75 -27.75 25.30
CA ASN A 480 39.88 -28.68 26.01
C ASN A 480 40.64 -29.96 26.36
N LYS A 481 41.38 -30.55 25.41
CA LYS A 481 42.20 -31.74 25.69
C LYS A 481 43.26 -31.49 26.78
N LYS A 482 43.88 -30.31 26.79
CA LYS A 482 44.83 -29.92 27.85
C LYS A 482 44.14 -29.79 29.21
N LYS A 483 42.94 -29.20 29.27
CA LYS A 483 42.16 -29.07 30.51
C LYS A 483 41.62 -30.41 31.01
N ASP A 484 41.11 -31.27 30.12
CA ASP A 484 40.66 -32.62 30.46
C ASP A 484 41.81 -33.44 31.08
N ASN A 485 43.03 -33.31 30.54
CA ASN A 485 44.22 -33.97 31.10
C ASN A 485 44.61 -33.42 32.48
N LEU A 486 44.45 -32.12 32.73
CA LEU A 486 44.74 -31.50 34.02
C LEU A 486 43.69 -31.85 35.07
N ALA A 487 42.40 -31.87 34.69
CA ALA A 487 41.30 -32.30 35.56
C ALA A 487 41.43 -33.79 35.94
N ALA A 488 41.90 -34.63 35.02
CA ALA A 488 42.18 -36.04 35.31
C ALA A 488 43.36 -36.25 36.30
N GLN A 489 44.23 -35.24 36.49
CA GLN A 489 45.35 -35.30 37.43
C GLN A 489 45.01 -34.77 38.83
N VAL A 490 43.91 -34.03 38.99
CA VAL A 490 43.50 -33.38 40.25
C VAL A 490 42.16 -33.97 40.71
N LEU A 491 42.21 -35.14 41.36
CA LEU A 491 41.02 -35.90 41.81
C LEU A 491 40.31 -35.34 43.07
N ASP A 492 40.77 -34.22 43.63
CA ASP A 492 40.24 -33.60 44.85
C ASP A 492 39.69 -32.16 44.67
N ALA A 493 39.50 -31.70 43.42
CA ALA A 493 39.14 -30.30 43.12
C ALA A 493 37.77 -30.11 42.43
N ASN A 494 36.82 -31.05 42.59
CA ASN A 494 35.43 -30.75 42.28
C ASN A 494 34.86 -29.93 43.45
N ASP A 495 34.92 -28.61 43.31
CA ASP A 495 34.22 -27.67 44.18
C ASP A 495 32.71 -27.76 43.89
N ASP A 496 32.04 -28.74 44.51
CA ASP A 496 30.59 -29.03 44.36
C ASP A 496 29.70 -27.83 44.71
N HIS A 497 30.25 -26.80 45.37
CA HIS A 497 29.50 -25.64 45.86
C HIS A 497 29.73 -24.33 45.08
N LEU A 498 30.46 -24.33 43.96
CA LEU A 498 30.72 -23.13 43.14
C LEU A 498 31.34 -21.97 43.96
N VAL A 499 32.13 -22.25 44.99
CA VAL A 499 32.59 -21.27 45.99
C VAL A 499 33.43 -20.16 45.34
N HIS A 500 34.22 -20.50 44.32
CA HIS A 500 35.05 -19.55 43.58
C HIS A 500 34.34 -18.84 42.40
N ALA A 501 33.02 -19.01 42.21
CA ALA A 501 32.30 -18.45 41.06
C ALA A 501 32.32 -16.91 40.96
N PHE A 502 32.61 -16.22 42.07
CA PHE A 502 32.70 -14.76 42.13
C PHE A 502 34.13 -14.22 42.25
N ASP A 503 35.17 -15.07 42.33
CA ASP A 503 36.56 -14.67 42.59
C ASP A 503 37.29 -14.03 41.38
N ASP A 504 36.54 -13.67 40.33
CA ASP A 504 37.00 -12.94 39.13
C ASP A 504 38.23 -13.54 38.44
N LEU A 505 38.33 -14.88 38.44
CA LEU A 505 39.38 -15.67 37.79
C LEU A 505 39.22 -15.67 36.25
N THR A 506 40.34 -15.64 35.51
CA THR A 506 40.30 -15.71 34.03
C THR A 506 39.98 -17.11 33.50
N ASP A 507 39.63 -17.25 32.23
CA ASP A 507 39.34 -18.54 31.59
C ASP A 507 40.53 -19.51 31.57
N SER A 508 41.75 -18.98 31.70
CA SER A 508 42.99 -19.76 31.86
C SER A 508 43.23 -20.14 33.33
N GLU A 509 42.86 -19.29 34.27
CA GLU A 509 43.08 -19.48 35.72
C GLU A 509 42.03 -20.37 36.37
N ASN A 510 40.77 -20.33 35.92
CA ASN A 510 39.68 -21.11 36.51
C ASN A 510 39.73 -22.59 36.03
N PRO A 511 39.99 -23.56 36.95
CA PRO A 511 40.03 -24.98 36.61
C PRO A 511 38.65 -25.54 36.22
N ASN A 512 37.57 -24.99 36.77
CA ASN A 512 36.18 -25.42 36.53
C ASN A 512 35.57 -24.79 35.27
N PHE A 513 36.28 -23.87 34.59
CA PHE A 513 35.78 -23.20 33.39
C PHE A 513 35.92 -24.08 32.14
N SER A 514 34.81 -24.68 31.69
CA SER A 514 34.71 -25.38 30.40
C SER A 514 34.32 -24.44 29.24
N MET A 515 35.02 -24.60 28.12
CA MET A 515 34.73 -23.93 26.85
C MET A 515 33.72 -24.70 25.98
N SER A 516 33.30 -25.91 26.38
CA SER A 516 32.24 -26.69 25.73
C SER A 516 30.93 -26.64 26.52
N GLN A 517 29.79 -26.91 25.86
CA GLN A 517 28.46 -26.98 26.49
C GLN A 517 28.23 -28.23 27.37
N THR A 518 29.19 -29.14 27.45
CA THR A 518 28.99 -30.41 28.13
C THR A 518 29.13 -30.23 29.64
N THR A 519 28.02 -29.99 30.33
CA THR A 519 27.91 -30.27 31.77
C THR A 519 28.12 -31.78 31.96
N ARG A 520 29.25 -32.19 32.57
CA ARG A 520 29.35 -33.55 33.11
C ARG A 520 28.48 -33.61 34.38
N PRO A 521 27.60 -34.60 34.55
CA PRO A 521 26.99 -34.84 35.85
C PRO A 521 28.07 -35.32 36.85
N PRO A 522 27.90 -35.09 38.16
CA PRO A 522 28.88 -35.49 39.17
C PRO A 522 28.92 -37.01 39.28
N GLU A 523 30.09 -37.60 39.03
CA GLU A 523 30.36 -39.03 39.28
C GLU A 523 30.62 -39.24 40.77
N THR A 524 29.61 -39.71 41.50
CA THR A 524 29.80 -40.34 42.82
C THR A 524 30.49 -41.69 42.66
N ALA A 525 31.63 -41.86 43.31
CA ALA A 525 32.40 -43.10 43.37
C ALA A 525 31.65 -44.23 44.08
N THR A 526 31.69 -45.47 43.54
CA THR A 526 32.05 -46.70 44.28
C THR A 526 32.12 -47.95 43.38
N MET A 527 33.34 -48.52 43.31
CA MET A 527 33.76 -49.93 43.22
C MET A 527 33.16 -50.95 42.23
N THR A 528 34.08 -51.48 41.41
CA THR A 528 34.22 -52.87 40.92
C THR A 528 33.11 -53.50 40.07
N SER A 529 33.37 -53.68 38.77
CA SER A 529 33.51 -55.01 38.14
C SER A 529 33.72 -54.87 36.62
N SER A 530 34.48 -55.82 36.08
CA SER A 530 34.78 -56.03 34.66
C SER A 530 33.54 -56.35 33.82
N GLY A 531 33.40 -55.75 32.63
CA GLY A 531 32.47 -56.26 31.62
C GLY A 531 32.17 -55.30 30.46
N ASN A 532 32.52 -55.76 29.24
CA ASN A 532 32.04 -55.38 27.89
C ASN A 532 31.29 -54.04 27.67
N GLU A 533 31.84 -53.25 26.74
CA GLU A 533 31.17 -52.12 26.09
C GLU A 533 29.97 -52.59 25.23
N GLU A 534 28.74 -52.39 25.73
CA GLU A 534 27.53 -52.27 24.90
C GLU A 534 27.05 -50.81 24.93
N ARG A 535 26.73 -50.25 23.75
CA ARG A 535 26.17 -48.90 23.61
C ARG A 535 24.82 -48.80 24.34
N GLU A 536 24.78 -48.04 25.43
CA GLU A 536 23.54 -47.70 26.13
C GLU A 536 22.56 -46.96 25.19
N GLN A 537 21.39 -47.55 24.98
CA GLN A 537 20.22 -46.84 24.46
C GLN A 537 19.69 -45.88 25.53
N PRO A 538 19.13 -44.72 25.15
CA PRO A 538 18.57 -43.77 26.11
C PRO A 538 17.49 -44.45 26.97
N PRO A 539 17.35 -44.07 28.26
CA PRO A 539 16.43 -44.72 29.18
C PRO A 539 14.99 -44.68 28.63
N PRO A 540 14.20 -45.75 28.83
CA PRO A 540 12.81 -45.78 28.36
C PRO A 540 12.02 -44.63 28.98
N GLU A 541 11.34 -43.84 28.13
CA GLU A 541 10.50 -42.73 28.56
C GLU A 541 9.52 -43.19 29.66
N THR A 542 9.48 -42.46 30.78
CA THR A 542 8.59 -42.77 31.90
C THR A 542 7.13 -42.70 31.46
N LYS A 543 6.25 -43.56 32.00
CA LYS A 543 4.81 -43.55 31.65
C LYS A 543 4.15 -42.17 31.84
N GLN A 544 4.62 -41.39 32.82
CA GLN A 544 4.19 -40.01 33.05
C GLN A 544 4.64 -39.04 31.95
N SER A 545 5.86 -39.16 31.41
CA SER A 545 6.34 -38.29 30.33
C SER A 545 5.63 -38.59 29.01
N LEU A 546 5.32 -39.86 28.75
CA LEU A 546 4.49 -40.30 27.61
C LEU A 546 3.08 -39.74 27.71
N TRP A 547 2.47 -39.79 28.90
CA TRP A 547 1.12 -39.25 29.11
C TRP A 547 1.09 -37.72 29.01
N LEU A 548 2.07 -37.02 29.58
CA LEU A 548 2.20 -35.56 29.49
C LEU A 548 2.40 -35.12 28.03
N ARG A 549 3.24 -35.82 27.26
CA ARG A 549 3.46 -35.54 25.83
C ARG A 549 2.17 -35.73 25.02
N ARG A 550 1.42 -36.81 25.28
CA ARG A 550 0.11 -37.05 24.65
C ARG A 550 -0.91 -35.97 25.02
N ALA A 551 -0.96 -35.56 26.29
CA ALA A 551 -1.86 -34.50 26.77
C ALA A 551 -1.51 -33.14 26.16
N VAL A 552 -0.23 -32.81 26.03
CA VAL A 552 0.23 -31.56 25.38
C VAL A 552 -0.13 -31.57 23.90
N ILE A 553 0.18 -32.64 23.16
CA ILE A 553 -0.18 -32.75 21.74
C ILE A 553 -1.71 -32.68 21.56
N ALA A 554 -2.47 -33.37 22.40
CA ALA A 554 -3.93 -33.34 22.38
C ALA A 554 -4.48 -31.92 22.69
N SER A 555 -3.87 -31.18 23.62
CA SER A 555 -4.28 -29.80 23.93
C SER A 555 -4.07 -28.84 22.75
N PHE A 556 -2.96 -28.98 22.01
CA PHE A 556 -2.72 -28.19 20.81
C PHE A 556 -3.75 -28.49 19.72
N TRP A 557 -4.08 -29.77 19.50
CA TRP A 557 -5.12 -30.16 18.54
C TRP A 557 -6.52 -29.73 18.98
N ALA A 558 -6.82 -29.74 20.28
CA ALA A 558 -8.07 -29.21 20.82
C ALA A 558 -8.20 -27.71 20.55
N VAL A 559 -7.14 -26.93 20.75
CA VAL A 559 -7.14 -25.49 20.41
C VAL A 559 -7.30 -25.28 18.91
N VAL A 560 -6.62 -26.07 18.07
CA VAL A 560 -6.76 -25.98 16.60
C VAL A 560 -8.18 -26.32 16.16
N ALA A 561 -8.81 -27.37 16.73
CA ALA A 561 -10.14 -27.82 16.32
C ALA A 561 -11.28 -26.94 16.86
N PHE A 562 -11.23 -26.54 18.13
CA PHE A 562 -12.32 -25.82 18.79
C PHE A 562 -12.20 -24.29 18.71
N LEU A 563 -10.99 -23.76 18.47
CA LEU A 563 -10.77 -22.31 18.41
C LEU A 563 -10.17 -21.89 17.07
N GLY A 564 -9.14 -22.58 16.60
CA GLY A 564 -8.42 -22.26 15.36
C GLY A 564 -9.29 -22.36 14.12
N LEU A 565 -9.90 -23.52 13.87
CA LEU A 565 -10.75 -23.77 12.69
C LEU A 565 -12.01 -22.89 12.67
N PRO A 566 -12.76 -22.71 13.77
CA PRO A 566 -13.93 -21.82 13.78
C PRO A 566 -13.56 -20.35 13.57
N VAL A 567 -12.48 -19.86 14.18
CA VAL A 567 -12.01 -18.49 13.99
C VAL A 567 -11.46 -18.31 12.58
N TRP A 568 -10.69 -19.25 12.06
CA TRP A 568 -10.20 -19.23 10.69
C TRP A 568 -11.36 -19.21 9.70
N TYR A 569 -12.31 -20.14 9.81
CA TYR A 569 -13.50 -20.17 8.96
C TYR A 569 -14.29 -18.85 9.02
N LYS A 570 -14.50 -18.28 10.22
CA LYS A 570 -15.21 -17.02 10.39
C LYS A 570 -14.43 -15.80 9.85
N THR A 571 -13.10 -15.84 9.84
CA THR A 571 -12.25 -14.72 9.39
C THR A 571 -11.83 -14.83 7.92
N THR A 572 -11.91 -16.02 7.32
CA THR A 572 -11.61 -16.25 5.90
C THR A 572 -12.85 -16.42 5.04
N ALA A 573 -14.03 -16.61 5.63
CA ALA A 573 -15.29 -16.56 4.90
C ALA A 573 -15.50 -15.16 4.31
N ILE A 574 -15.52 -15.09 2.98
CA ILE A 574 -15.86 -13.89 2.25
C ILE A 574 -17.39 -13.79 2.22
N TYR A 575 -17.94 -12.76 2.86
CA TYR A 575 -19.38 -12.52 2.83
C TYR A 575 -19.82 -12.15 1.40
N ARG A 576 -20.92 -12.75 0.97
CA ARG A 576 -21.51 -12.57 -0.36
C ARG A 576 -23.01 -12.44 -0.20
N ALA A 577 -23.53 -11.25 -0.45
CA ALA A 577 -24.96 -11.01 -0.54
C ALA A 577 -25.55 -11.70 -1.78
N ASP A 578 -26.73 -12.28 -1.62
CA ASP A 578 -27.47 -12.87 -2.73
C ASP A 578 -28.07 -11.77 -3.61
N LEU A 579 -27.90 -11.93 -4.93
CA LEU A 579 -28.45 -11.01 -5.93
C LEU A 579 -29.61 -11.67 -6.70
N PRO A 580 -30.64 -10.90 -7.11
CA PRO A 580 -31.77 -11.40 -7.89
C PRO A 580 -31.39 -11.65 -9.36
N LEU A 581 -30.57 -12.68 -9.61
CA LEU A 581 -29.96 -12.96 -10.92
C LEU A 581 -30.98 -13.18 -12.05
N GLN A 582 -32.12 -13.81 -11.74
CA GLN A 582 -33.18 -14.05 -12.72
C GLN A 582 -33.74 -12.72 -13.24
N ASP A 583 -34.06 -11.80 -12.34
CA ASP A 583 -34.60 -10.48 -12.71
C ASP A 583 -33.56 -9.65 -13.47
N MET A 584 -32.31 -9.61 -12.98
CA MET A 584 -31.22 -8.88 -13.65
C MET A 584 -31.00 -9.37 -15.09
N THR A 585 -30.99 -10.68 -15.31
CA THR A 585 -30.79 -11.28 -16.64
C THR A 585 -32.03 -11.14 -17.52
N ALA A 586 -33.24 -11.23 -16.96
CA ALA A 586 -34.49 -10.97 -17.68
C ALA A 586 -34.57 -9.52 -18.18
N TRP A 587 -34.11 -8.55 -17.37
CA TRP A 587 -33.97 -7.16 -17.78
C TRP A 587 -32.92 -6.97 -18.88
N ALA A 588 -31.72 -7.52 -18.72
CA ALA A 588 -30.64 -7.41 -19.71
C ALA A 588 -31.00 -8.04 -21.07
N ASN A 589 -31.82 -9.10 -21.07
CA ASN A 589 -32.30 -9.75 -22.29
C ASN A 589 -33.55 -9.10 -22.88
N GLY A 590 -34.04 -7.98 -22.31
CA GLY A 590 -35.24 -7.28 -22.79
C GLY A 590 -36.55 -8.05 -22.62
N GLN A 591 -36.61 -9.00 -21.68
CA GLN A 591 -37.81 -9.83 -21.45
C GLN A 591 -38.86 -9.14 -20.59
N VAL A 592 -38.44 -8.21 -19.72
CA VAL A 592 -39.29 -7.56 -18.71
C VAL A 592 -39.94 -6.28 -19.24
N CYS A 593 -39.16 -5.44 -19.91
CA CYS A 593 -39.63 -4.17 -20.46
C CYS A 593 -39.49 -4.14 -21.98
N LYS A 594 -40.60 -3.89 -22.66
CA LYS A 594 -40.62 -3.49 -24.06
C LYS A 594 -40.98 -2.01 -24.09
N PRO A 595 -40.01 -1.09 -24.20
CA PRO A 595 -40.29 0.34 -24.18
C PRO A 595 -41.21 0.71 -25.34
N VAL A 596 -42.29 1.43 -25.02
CA VAL A 596 -43.21 2.04 -25.98
C VAL A 596 -43.20 3.54 -25.73
N PHE A 597 -43.33 4.32 -26.80
CA PHE A 597 -43.30 5.79 -26.79
C PHE A 597 -44.62 6.32 -27.35
N PRO A 598 -45.69 6.38 -26.54
CA PRO A 598 -46.96 6.96 -26.95
C PRO A 598 -46.87 8.49 -26.95
N LEU A 599 -47.07 9.12 -28.11
CA LEU A 599 -47.09 10.56 -28.28
C LEU A 599 -48.53 11.01 -28.59
N HIS A 600 -49.11 11.80 -27.69
CA HIS A 600 -50.41 12.41 -27.93
C HIS A 600 -50.25 13.69 -28.74
N ILE A 601 -50.91 13.76 -29.90
CA ILE A 601 -50.91 14.92 -30.79
C ILE A 601 -52.30 15.54 -30.76
N ALA A 602 -52.40 16.77 -30.26
CA ALA A 602 -53.66 17.48 -30.15
C ALA A 602 -53.98 18.23 -31.43
N VAL A 603 -55.09 17.89 -32.08
CA VAL A 603 -55.57 18.56 -33.30
C VAL A 603 -56.63 19.59 -32.91
N GLN A 604 -56.31 20.86 -33.15
CA GLN A 604 -57.21 22.01 -32.98
C GLN A 604 -57.83 22.36 -34.33
N ALA A 605 -59.13 22.17 -34.44
CA ALA A 605 -59.89 22.42 -35.65
C ALA A 605 -61.08 23.35 -35.37
N PRO A 606 -61.28 24.43 -36.15
CA PRO A 606 -62.50 25.23 -36.10
C PRO A 606 -63.62 24.51 -36.90
N LEU A 607 -63.90 23.25 -36.57
CA LEU A 607 -64.84 22.36 -37.26
C LEU A 607 -65.92 21.87 -36.30
N LEU A 608 -67.04 21.39 -36.84
CA LEU A 608 -68.04 20.67 -36.04
C LEU A 608 -67.39 19.41 -35.43
N PRO A 609 -67.72 19.01 -34.18
CA PRO A 609 -67.10 17.87 -33.52
C PRO A 609 -67.17 16.57 -34.34
N GLN A 610 -68.28 16.33 -35.03
CA GLN A 610 -68.47 15.12 -35.84
C GLN A 610 -67.50 15.04 -37.04
N ASP A 611 -67.28 16.15 -37.75
CA ASP A 611 -66.37 16.21 -38.89
C ASP A 611 -64.91 16.15 -38.43
N ALA A 612 -64.60 16.75 -37.27
CA ALA A 612 -63.29 16.67 -36.64
C ALA A 612 -62.93 15.22 -36.23
N HIS A 613 -63.87 14.49 -35.62
CA HIS A 613 -63.66 13.08 -35.26
C HIS A 613 -63.47 12.18 -36.48
N HIS A 614 -64.22 12.41 -37.57
CA HIS A 614 -64.06 11.66 -38.81
C HIS A 614 -62.68 11.91 -39.45
N LEU A 615 -62.25 13.18 -39.54
CA LEU A 615 -60.91 13.54 -40.01
C LEU A 615 -59.83 12.87 -39.17
N LEU A 616 -59.93 12.94 -37.83
CA LEU A 616 -59.00 12.32 -36.89
C LEU A 616 -58.88 10.81 -37.10
N HIS A 617 -60.01 10.11 -37.25
CA HIS A 617 -60.01 8.67 -37.47
C HIS A 617 -59.35 8.28 -38.80
N THR A 618 -59.67 8.98 -39.91
CA THR A 618 -59.04 8.73 -41.21
C THR A 618 -57.54 9.06 -41.18
N THR A 619 -57.13 10.13 -40.50
CA THR A 619 -55.71 10.47 -40.33
C THR A 619 -54.98 9.44 -39.48
N GLN A 620 -55.57 8.95 -38.39
CA GLN A 620 -54.98 7.90 -37.55
C GLN A 620 -54.76 6.60 -38.33
N GLN A 621 -55.77 6.14 -39.10
CA GLN A 621 -55.64 4.96 -39.95
C GLN A 621 -54.49 5.08 -40.95
N THR A 622 -54.37 6.25 -41.60
CA THR A 622 -53.28 6.52 -42.56
C THR A 622 -51.91 6.55 -41.85
N LEU A 623 -51.87 7.05 -40.61
CA LEU A 623 -50.64 7.14 -39.82
C LEU A 623 -50.16 5.76 -39.34
N ASP A 624 -51.09 4.90 -38.96
CA ASP A 624 -50.83 3.51 -38.57
C ASP A 624 -50.30 2.69 -39.77
N ASP A 625 -50.86 2.90 -40.98
CA ASP A 625 -50.39 2.29 -42.22
C ASP A 625 -48.96 2.71 -42.60
N LEU A 626 -48.54 3.91 -42.20
CA LEU A 626 -47.19 4.45 -42.41
C LEU A 626 -46.20 4.05 -41.30
N SER A 627 -46.61 3.35 -40.24
CA SER A 627 -45.75 3.09 -39.08
C SER A 627 -44.80 1.91 -39.29
N ASP A 628 -43.51 2.19 -39.50
CA ASP A 628 -42.45 1.17 -39.63
C ASP A 628 -41.90 0.65 -38.29
N PHE A 629 -42.22 1.32 -37.16
CA PHE A 629 -41.68 1.00 -35.84
C PHE A 629 -42.79 0.98 -34.78
N PRO A 630 -43.28 -0.21 -34.38
CA PRO A 630 -44.50 -0.35 -33.57
C PRO A 630 -44.38 0.19 -32.14
N ALA A 631 -43.15 0.40 -31.65
CA ALA A 631 -42.90 0.99 -30.34
C ALA A 631 -43.03 2.53 -30.33
N HIS A 632 -43.00 3.20 -31.48
CA HIS A 632 -43.24 4.65 -31.56
C HIS A 632 -44.67 4.89 -32.06
N GLN A 633 -45.55 5.29 -31.14
CA GLN A 633 -46.98 5.37 -31.41
C GLN A 633 -47.44 6.82 -31.39
N LEU A 634 -48.01 7.29 -32.49
CA LEU A 634 -48.56 8.63 -32.60
C LEU A 634 -50.08 8.52 -32.46
N HIS A 635 -50.64 9.10 -31.40
CA HIS A 635 -52.07 9.05 -31.07
C HIS A 635 -52.68 10.44 -31.25
N LEU A 636 -53.64 10.57 -32.16
CA LEU A 636 -54.31 11.85 -32.39
C LEU A 636 -55.47 12.04 -31.40
N ILE A 637 -55.50 13.19 -30.73
CA ILE A 637 -56.59 13.61 -29.84
C ILE A 637 -57.22 14.92 -30.34
N PHE A 638 -58.53 15.08 -30.12
CA PHE A 638 -59.21 16.33 -30.43
C PHE A 638 -59.03 17.33 -29.29
N ALA A 639 -58.68 18.58 -29.60
CA ALA A 639 -58.63 19.67 -28.63
C ALA A 639 -59.54 20.82 -29.07
N GLU A 640 -60.41 21.30 -28.16
CA GLU A 640 -61.26 22.45 -28.43
C GLU A 640 -60.40 23.73 -28.57
N PRO A 641 -60.69 24.59 -29.57
CA PRO A 641 -59.98 25.85 -29.72
C PRO A 641 -60.26 26.77 -28.52
N PRO A 642 -59.27 27.56 -28.04
CA PRO A 642 -59.48 28.47 -26.93
C PRO A 642 -60.59 29.50 -27.25
N PRO A 643 -61.41 29.91 -26.26
CA PRO A 643 -62.49 30.86 -26.49
C PRO A 643 -61.94 32.18 -27.04
N THR A 644 -62.45 32.56 -28.21
CA THR A 644 -62.01 33.74 -28.99
C THR A 644 -62.06 35.03 -28.16
N THR A 645 -60.92 35.69 -27.97
CA THR A 645 -60.86 37.15 -27.76
C THR A 645 -60.47 37.81 -29.09
N ASN A 646 -61.22 38.86 -29.45
CA ASN A 646 -61.27 39.52 -30.76
C ASN A 646 -59.97 39.57 -31.59
N ALA A 647 -60.08 39.12 -32.84
CA ALA A 647 -59.09 39.29 -33.90
C ALA A 647 -58.94 40.78 -34.26
N SER A 648 -57.97 41.47 -33.67
CA SER A 648 -57.31 42.69 -34.20
C SER A 648 -56.21 43.26 -33.29
N GLN A 649 -56.02 42.74 -32.07
CA GLN A 649 -54.90 43.10 -31.20
C GLN A 649 -54.26 41.87 -30.56
N GLN A 650 -53.52 41.08 -31.35
CA GLN A 650 -52.41 40.28 -30.82
C GLN A 650 -51.16 40.66 -31.60
N VAL A 651 -50.64 41.83 -31.24
CA VAL A 651 -49.21 42.09 -31.36
C VAL A 651 -48.52 41.12 -30.41
N VAL A 652 -47.61 40.32 -30.97
CA VAL A 652 -46.57 39.54 -30.29
C VAL A 652 -46.19 40.19 -28.96
N THR A 653 -46.74 39.66 -27.85
CA THR A 653 -46.34 40.04 -26.49
C THR A 653 -46.41 38.80 -25.60
N ASP A 654 -45.23 38.45 -25.08
CA ASP A 654 -44.91 37.62 -23.93
C ASP A 654 -45.66 36.28 -23.73
N GLY A 655 -45.03 35.21 -24.22
CA GLY A 655 -44.52 34.09 -23.40
C GLY A 655 -45.45 33.32 -22.45
N SER A 656 -46.75 33.59 -22.44
CA SER A 656 -47.74 32.86 -21.63
C SER A 656 -48.69 32.13 -22.57
N GLY A 657 -48.34 30.88 -22.87
CA GLY A 657 -49.26 29.94 -23.51
C GLY A 657 -50.50 29.69 -22.64
N PRO A 658 -51.61 29.21 -23.23
CA PRO A 658 -52.83 28.93 -22.48
C PRO A 658 -52.53 27.97 -21.32
N ALA A 659 -52.90 28.40 -20.11
CA ALA A 659 -52.85 27.59 -18.91
C ALA A 659 -53.74 26.35 -19.05
N GLU A 660 -53.30 25.24 -18.43
CA GLU A 660 -54.03 23.98 -18.22
C GLU A 660 -54.28 23.07 -19.44
N PHE A 661 -53.25 22.82 -20.27
CA PHE A 661 -53.18 21.55 -20.98
C PHE A 661 -51.96 20.75 -20.49
N ASP A 662 -52.28 19.57 -20.00
CA ASP A 662 -51.46 18.54 -19.35
C ASP A 662 -50.10 18.32 -20.04
N ASP A 663 -49.04 18.05 -19.26
CA ASP A 663 -47.66 17.74 -19.73
C ASP A 663 -47.58 16.52 -20.69
N THR A 664 -48.73 15.95 -21.05
CA THR A 664 -48.94 14.72 -21.83
C THR A 664 -49.09 14.96 -23.34
N VAL A 665 -49.25 16.21 -23.81
CA VAL A 665 -49.37 16.53 -25.25
C VAL A 665 -48.02 16.87 -25.87
N ALA A 666 -47.62 16.13 -26.91
CA ALA A 666 -46.32 16.28 -27.56
C ALA A 666 -46.29 17.34 -28.68
N LEU A 667 -47.40 17.54 -29.41
CA LEU A 667 -47.51 18.47 -30.52
C LEU A 667 -48.95 18.95 -30.68
N PHE A 668 -49.14 20.24 -30.94
CA PHE A 668 -50.41 20.82 -31.35
C PHE A 668 -50.47 20.99 -32.87
N VAL A 669 -51.48 20.46 -33.52
CA VAL A 669 -51.75 20.67 -34.95
C VAL A 669 -52.93 21.63 -35.07
N ARG A 670 -52.69 22.83 -35.57
CA ARG A 670 -53.73 23.86 -35.72
C ARG A 670 -54.17 23.95 -37.17
N LEU A 671 -55.44 23.66 -37.42
CA LEU A 671 -56.03 23.75 -38.75
C LEU A 671 -56.52 25.18 -39.01
N ILE A 672 -55.95 25.84 -40.01
CA ILE A 672 -56.28 27.23 -40.39
C ILE A 672 -56.92 27.24 -41.78
N PRO A 673 -58.20 27.62 -41.92
CA PRO A 673 -58.85 27.71 -43.22
C PRO A 673 -58.31 28.92 -44.01
N VAL A 674 -58.00 28.73 -45.30
CA VAL A 674 -57.51 29.80 -46.19
C VAL A 674 -58.26 29.79 -47.52
N GLU A 675 -58.63 30.98 -48.00
CA GLU A 675 -59.37 31.15 -49.26
C GLU A 675 -58.45 31.18 -50.51
N THR A 676 -57.19 31.61 -50.38
CA THR A 676 -56.24 31.76 -51.50
C THR A 676 -54.85 31.21 -51.17
N GLY A 677 -54.26 30.40 -52.06
CA GLY A 677 -52.89 29.86 -51.92
C GLY A 677 -52.80 28.38 -52.28
N VAL A 678 -51.58 27.83 -52.28
CA VAL A 678 -51.37 26.37 -52.43
C VAL A 678 -51.71 25.68 -51.11
N THR A 679 -52.71 24.80 -51.14
CA THR A 679 -53.19 24.01 -49.99
C THR A 679 -53.37 22.54 -50.39
N PRO A 680 -53.06 21.56 -49.52
CA PRO A 680 -52.63 21.74 -48.14
C PRO A 680 -51.14 22.14 -48.03
N ARG A 681 -50.80 22.96 -47.03
CA ARG A 681 -49.41 23.32 -46.69
C ARG A 681 -49.24 23.39 -45.19
N SER A 682 -48.05 23.05 -44.68
CA SER A 682 -47.71 23.07 -43.26
C SER A 682 -46.69 24.19 -42.95
N GLN A 683 -46.71 24.69 -41.72
CA GLN A 683 -45.69 25.57 -41.18
C GLN A 683 -45.48 25.24 -39.70
N LEU A 684 -44.28 24.78 -39.36
CA LEU A 684 -43.90 24.51 -37.97
C LEU A 684 -43.40 25.79 -37.30
N GLN A 685 -43.92 26.09 -36.11
CA GLN A 685 -43.49 27.24 -35.32
C GLN A 685 -42.10 26.98 -34.69
N PRO A 686 -41.11 27.89 -34.81
CA PRO A 686 -39.75 27.65 -34.29
C PRO A 686 -39.64 27.60 -32.76
N PHE A 687 -40.52 28.32 -32.05
CA PHE A 687 -40.45 28.52 -30.59
C PHE A 687 -41.59 27.84 -29.83
N SER A 688 -42.50 27.14 -30.51
CA SER A 688 -43.57 26.35 -29.89
C SER A 688 -43.70 24.98 -30.55
N ALA A 689 -44.24 24.00 -29.82
CA ALA A 689 -44.61 22.71 -30.37
C ALA A 689 -45.97 22.80 -31.09
N THR A 690 -46.05 23.65 -32.12
CA THR A 690 -47.27 23.89 -32.89
C THR A 690 -47.00 23.80 -34.39
N LEU A 691 -47.77 22.95 -35.08
CA LEU A 691 -47.78 22.79 -36.53
C LEU A 691 -49.05 23.45 -37.08
N ASP A 692 -48.90 24.55 -37.80
CA ASP A 692 -50.02 25.20 -38.48
C ASP A 692 -50.22 24.54 -39.85
N VAL A 693 -51.42 24.00 -40.09
CA VAL A 693 -51.79 23.36 -41.36
C VAL A 693 -52.86 24.20 -42.03
N TYR A 694 -52.54 24.73 -43.20
CA TYR A 694 -53.43 25.59 -43.99
C TYR A 694 -54.17 24.74 -45.02
N TYR A 695 -55.50 24.82 -45.00
CA TYR A 695 -56.37 23.98 -45.82
C TYR A 695 -57.52 24.78 -46.42
N GLN A 696 -58.12 24.24 -47.50
CA GLN A 696 -59.37 24.73 -48.06
C GLN A 696 -60.56 23.93 -47.54
N LEU A 697 -61.71 24.57 -47.35
CA LEU A 697 -62.95 23.92 -46.88
C LEU A 697 -63.40 22.73 -47.77
N SER A 698 -63.03 22.71 -49.06
CA SER A 698 -63.29 21.61 -49.98
C SER A 698 -62.48 20.34 -49.70
N GLN A 699 -61.43 20.43 -48.89
CA GLN A 699 -60.50 19.33 -48.60
C GLN A 699 -60.88 18.54 -47.34
N ILE A 700 -61.95 18.97 -46.63
CA ILE A 700 -62.50 18.25 -45.48
C ILE A 700 -63.16 16.94 -45.97
N PRO A 701 -62.83 15.77 -45.39
CA PRO A 701 -63.50 14.53 -45.74
C PRO A 701 -64.99 14.59 -45.43
N THR A 702 -65.81 14.26 -46.42
CA THR A 702 -67.23 13.96 -46.20
C THR A 702 -67.40 12.58 -45.53
N GLN A 703 -68.47 12.35 -44.77
CA GLN A 703 -68.70 11.08 -44.02
C GLN A 703 -68.72 9.80 -44.89
N SER A 704 -68.76 9.91 -46.22
CA SER A 704 -68.72 8.80 -47.17
C SER A 704 -67.33 8.50 -47.77
N SER A 705 -66.32 9.33 -47.53
CA SER A 705 -64.99 9.17 -48.13
C SER A 705 -64.06 8.35 -47.24
N THR A 706 -63.54 7.24 -47.77
CA THR A 706 -62.57 6.37 -47.08
C THR A 706 -61.14 6.91 -47.09
N SER A 707 -60.85 7.92 -47.90
CA SER A 707 -59.55 8.62 -47.96
C SER A 707 -59.75 10.12 -48.11
N SER A 708 -58.84 10.90 -47.53
CA SER A 708 -58.84 12.37 -47.64
C SER A 708 -57.45 12.87 -47.97
N PRO A 709 -57.31 13.77 -48.97
CA PRO A 709 -56.01 14.35 -49.29
C PRO A 709 -55.45 15.16 -48.11
N LEU A 710 -56.32 15.78 -47.29
CA LEU A 710 -55.91 16.49 -46.07
C LEU A 710 -55.44 15.50 -44.99
N ALA A 711 -56.15 14.38 -44.82
CA ALA A 711 -55.76 13.35 -43.85
C ALA A 711 -54.40 12.71 -44.21
N THR A 712 -54.20 12.38 -45.50
CA THR A 712 -52.92 11.84 -45.99
C THR A 712 -51.79 12.84 -45.85
N PHE A 713 -52.03 14.13 -46.16
CA PHE A 713 -51.04 15.19 -45.98
C PHE A 713 -50.62 15.33 -44.51
N ILE A 714 -51.58 15.42 -43.58
CA ILE A 714 -51.27 15.52 -42.14
C ILE A 714 -50.49 14.29 -41.67
N ALA A 715 -50.89 13.09 -42.08
CA ALA A 715 -50.18 11.86 -41.70
C ALA A 715 -48.73 11.82 -42.22
N GLN A 716 -48.48 12.25 -43.46
CA GLN A 716 -47.14 12.33 -44.05
C GLN A 716 -46.26 13.36 -43.32
N GLU A 717 -46.79 14.56 -43.07
CA GLU A 717 -46.06 15.61 -42.34
C GLU A 717 -45.68 15.16 -40.92
N LEU A 718 -46.60 14.53 -40.19
CA LEU A 718 -46.32 14.00 -38.85
C LEU A 718 -45.26 12.87 -38.90
N HIS A 719 -45.32 11.99 -39.90
CA HIS A 719 -44.34 10.94 -40.10
C HIS A 719 -42.94 11.51 -40.41
N GLU A 720 -42.85 12.53 -41.27
CA GLU A 720 -41.59 13.20 -41.60
C GLU A 720 -40.99 13.94 -40.39
N LEU A 721 -41.82 14.65 -39.60
CA LEU A 721 -41.39 15.38 -38.41
C LEU A 721 -40.66 14.50 -37.38
N TYR A 722 -41.13 13.26 -37.18
CA TYR A 722 -40.55 12.31 -36.20
C TYR A 722 -39.60 11.28 -36.82
N THR A 723 -39.24 11.40 -38.10
CA THR A 723 -38.38 10.43 -38.78
C THR A 723 -37.03 10.26 -38.08
N GLN A 724 -36.34 11.36 -37.72
CA GLN A 724 -35.03 11.27 -37.07
C GLN A 724 -35.11 10.61 -35.68
N GLU A 725 -36.17 10.91 -34.93
CA GLU A 725 -36.42 10.30 -33.62
C GLU A 725 -36.63 8.79 -33.74
N ARG A 726 -37.54 8.37 -34.65
CA ARG A 726 -37.85 6.96 -34.87
C ARG A 726 -36.62 6.14 -35.21
N VAL A 727 -35.75 6.67 -36.09
CA VAL A 727 -34.51 5.98 -36.48
C VAL A 727 -33.52 5.89 -35.32
N ARG A 728 -33.39 6.93 -34.49
CA ARG A 728 -32.53 6.86 -33.31
C ARG A 728 -33.07 5.85 -32.29
N LEU A 729 -34.36 5.87 -31.99
CA LEU A 729 -34.97 4.93 -31.05
C LEU A 729 -34.91 3.48 -31.54
N SER A 730 -35.14 3.24 -32.84
CA SER A 730 -35.01 1.89 -33.41
C SER A 730 -33.57 1.38 -33.33
N SER A 731 -32.57 2.26 -33.52
CA SER A 731 -31.16 1.91 -33.40
C SER A 731 -30.73 1.47 -32.00
N LEU A 732 -31.36 2.03 -30.95
CA LEU A 732 -31.12 1.64 -29.55
C LEU A 732 -31.81 0.31 -29.19
N TYR A 733 -32.90 -0.01 -29.85
CA TYR A 733 -33.72 -1.19 -29.57
C TYR A 733 -33.20 -2.47 -30.23
N SER A 734 -32.53 -2.37 -31.39
CA SER A 734 -32.07 -3.52 -32.17
C SER A 734 -30.58 -3.81 -31.97
N ASP A 735 -30.21 -5.07 -31.69
CA ASP A 735 -28.84 -5.54 -31.89
C ASP A 735 -28.40 -5.22 -33.32
N ALA A 736 -27.18 -4.66 -33.46
CA ALA A 736 -26.59 -4.11 -34.69
C ALA A 736 -26.67 -5.03 -35.93
N ALA A 737 -26.97 -6.32 -35.77
CA ALA A 737 -27.10 -7.31 -36.84
C ALA A 737 -28.38 -7.18 -37.70
N SER A 738 -29.45 -6.54 -37.21
CA SER A 738 -30.76 -6.50 -37.90
C SER A 738 -31.04 -5.21 -38.69
N GLN A 739 -30.12 -4.23 -38.66
CA GLN A 739 -30.31 -2.86 -39.19
C GLN A 739 -30.23 -2.71 -40.72
N SER A 740 -29.89 -3.74 -41.50
CA SER A 740 -29.39 -3.53 -42.87
C SER A 740 -30.44 -3.46 -44.00
N LYS A 741 -31.75 -3.40 -43.72
CA LYS A 741 -32.77 -3.54 -44.80
C LYS A 741 -33.70 -2.35 -45.08
N SER A 742 -33.79 -1.31 -44.25
CA SER A 742 -34.83 -0.27 -44.44
C SER A 742 -34.38 1.20 -44.39
N LEU A 743 -33.09 1.52 -44.23
CA LEU A 743 -32.62 2.91 -44.09
C LEU A 743 -31.65 3.32 -45.21
N SER A 744 -31.70 4.61 -45.61
CA SER A 744 -30.73 5.17 -46.54
C SER A 744 -29.33 5.19 -45.91
N PRO A 745 -28.28 4.81 -46.65
CA PRO A 745 -26.91 4.73 -46.12
C PRO A 745 -26.38 6.09 -45.66
N GLU A 746 -26.82 7.18 -46.28
CA GLU A 746 -26.43 8.55 -45.94
C GLU A 746 -26.97 9.00 -44.57
N LEU A 747 -28.25 8.72 -44.28
CA LEU A 747 -28.88 9.05 -42.99
C LEU A 747 -28.24 8.26 -41.85
N THR A 748 -27.92 7.00 -42.08
CA THR A 748 -27.24 6.13 -41.11
C THR A 748 -25.83 6.65 -40.79
N ALA A 749 -25.06 7.04 -41.80
CA ALA A 749 -23.73 7.63 -41.63
C ALA A 749 -23.78 8.99 -40.92
N GLN A 750 -24.82 9.80 -41.17
CA GLN A 750 -25.03 11.06 -40.46
C GLN A 750 -25.33 10.83 -38.98
N LEU A 751 -26.21 9.90 -38.66
CA LEU A 751 -26.56 9.56 -37.27
C LEU A 751 -25.38 8.98 -36.49
N GLN A 752 -24.54 8.14 -37.10
CA GLN A 752 -23.31 7.65 -36.49
C GLN A 752 -22.32 8.78 -36.19
N ARG A 753 -22.17 9.74 -37.12
CA ARG A 753 -21.32 10.93 -36.91
C ARG A 753 -21.84 11.81 -35.78
N ASP A 754 -23.15 12.01 -35.70
CA ASP A 754 -23.76 12.82 -34.64
C ASP A 754 -23.62 12.15 -33.27
N SER A 755 -23.83 10.83 -33.20
CA SER A 755 -23.64 10.03 -31.99
C SER A 755 -22.18 10.04 -31.50
N ALA A 756 -21.22 9.92 -32.42
CA ALA A 756 -19.79 9.94 -32.08
C ALA A 756 -19.30 11.32 -31.60
N ARG A 757 -19.98 12.41 -32.01
CA ARG A 757 -19.66 13.78 -31.60
C ARG A 757 -20.21 14.14 -30.23
N ALA A 758 -21.40 13.65 -29.91
CA ALA A 758 -22.09 13.97 -28.67
C ALA A 758 -21.44 13.32 -27.44
N PHE A 759 -21.57 13.98 -26.29
CA PHE A 759 -21.27 13.37 -25.00
C PHE A 759 -22.34 12.33 -24.67
N LYS A 760 -21.94 11.28 -23.95
CA LYS A 760 -22.93 10.45 -23.25
C LYS A 760 -23.72 11.32 -22.28
N HIS A 761 -25.00 10.98 -22.09
CA HIS A 761 -25.85 11.71 -21.15
C HIS A 761 -25.23 11.70 -19.75
N ALA A 762 -25.22 12.86 -19.11
CA ALA A 762 -24.86 13.03 -17.71
C ALA A 762 -25.90 13.90 -17.00
N PRO A 763 -26.20 13.63 -15.73
CA PRO A 763 -27.12 14.45 -14.95
C PRO A 763 -26.59 15.87 -14.72
N THR A 764 -25.27 16.02 -14.71
CA THR A 764 -24.54 17.25 -14.46
C THR A 764 -23.44 17.45 -15.49
N TYR A 765 -23.39 18.64 -16.11
CA TYR A 765 -22.33 19.05 -17.03
C TYR A 765 -21.60 20.29 -16.48
N HIS A 766 -20.27 20.29 -16.61
CA HIS A 766 -19.42 21.43 -16.29
C HIS A 766 -19.02 22.14 -17.58
N LEU A 767 -19.37 23.41 -17.73
CA LEU A 767 -19.03 24.22 -18.90
C LEU A 767 -17.88 25.16 -18.57
N THR A 768 -16.74 25.02 -19.24
CA THR A 768 -15.56 25.86 -18.98
C THR A 768 -15.30 26.79 -20.16
N PHE A 769 -15.44 28.09 -19.96
CA PHE A 769 -15.13 29.11 -20.97
C PHE A 769 -13.73 29.68 -20.73
N SER A 770 -12.84 29.51 -21.69
CA SER A 770 -11.41 29.84 -21.56
C SER A 770 -11.01 30.87 -22.59
N LEU A 771 -10.42 31.99 -22.16
CA LEU A 771 -9.79 32.97 -23.03
C LEU A 771 -8.29 32.70 -23.12
N PHE A 772 -7.79 32.42 -24.31
CA PHE A 772 -6.38 32.19 -24.60
C PHE A 772 -5.82 33.32 -25.46
N THR A 773 -4.68 33.88 -25.05
CA THR A 773 -3.93 34.85 -25.85
C THR A 773 -2.42 34.62 -25.70
N PRO A 774 -1.61 34.76 -26.77
CA PRO A 774 -0.16 34.62 -26.71
C PRO A 774 0.53 35.81 -26.03
N THR A 775 -0.17 36.92 -25.78
CA THR A 775 0.40 38.13 -25.18
C THR A 775 -0.24 38.46 -23.82
N SER A 776 0.05 39.65 -23.29
CA SER A 776 -0.56 40.16 -22.05
C SER A 776 -1.94 40.81 -22.26
N SER A 777 -2.40 40.93 -23.51
CA SER A 777 -3.67 41.57 -23.87
C SER A 777 -4.40 40.75 -24.92
N PRO A 778 -5.72 40.48 -24.76
CA PRO A 778 -6.59 40.97 -23.70
C PRO A 778 -6.40 40.21 -22.37
N SER A 779 -6.40 40.98 -21.27
CA SER A 779 -6.26 40.44 -19.90
C SER A 779 -7.60 40.16 -19.22
N ALA A 780 -8.67 40.73 -19.75
CA ALA A 780 -10.03 40.59 -19.23
C ALA A 780 -11.05 40.55 -20.38
N TRP A 781 -12.27 40.14 -20.04
CA TRP A 781 -13.40 40.03 -20.96
C TRP A 781 -14.71 40.13 -20.19
N ASP A 782 -15.73 40.77 -20.78
CA ASP A 782 -17.07 40.92 -20.18
C ASP A 782 -17.93 39.66 -20.36
N ILE A 783 -17.35 38.49 -20.05
CA ILE A 783 -17.94 37.18 -20.33
C ILE A 783 -19.21 36.92 -19.51
N GLU A 784 -19.28 37.40 -18.26
CA GLU A 784 -20.44 37.16 -17.40
C GLU A 784 -21.74 37.72 -18.01
N THR A 785 -21.69 38.95 -18.52
CA THR A 785 -22.82 39.60 -19.18
C THR A 785 -23.18 38.89 -20.49
N ALA A 786 -22.18 38.45 -21.25
CA ALA A 786 -22.39 37.72 -22.49
C ALA A 786 -23.05 36.34 -22.23
N LEU A 787 -22.57 35.59 -21.23
CA LEU A 787 -23.15 34.30 -20.84
C LEU A 787 -24.60 34.44 -20.36
N ARG A 788 -24.90 35.46 -19.54
CA ARG A 788 -26.27 35.73 -19.07
C ARG A 788 -27.25 36.01 -20.21
N GLN A 789 -26.82 36.65 -21.29
CA GLN A 789 -27.69 36.99 -22.41
C GLN A 789 -27.82 35.87 -23.45
N TYR A 790 -26.71 35.23 -23.81
CA TYR A 790 -26.69 34.30 -24.95
C TYR A 790 -26.72 32.82 -24.56
N MET A 791 -26.05 32.45 -23.46
CA MET A 791 -25.97 31.05 -23.02
C MET A 791 -27.06 30.68 -22.01
N ARG A 792 -27.42 31.58 -21.11
CA ARG A 792 -28.42 31.28 -20.07
C ARG A 792 -29.79 30.83 -20.64
N PRO A 793 -30.36 31.47 -21.68
CA PRO A 793 -31.67 31.05 -22.21
C PRO A 793 -31.65 29.62 -22.76
N ILE A 794 -30.57 29.22 -23.45
CA ILE A 794 -30.45 27.86 -23.95
C ILE A 794 -30.25 26.88 -22.79
N LEU A 795 -29.41 27.20 -21.80
CA LEU A 795 -29.20 26.33 -20.63
C LEU A 795 -30.48 26.13 -19.81
N GLU A 796 -31.28 27.18 -19.65
CA GLU A 796 -32.58 27.13 -18.97
C GLU A 796 -33.54 26.15 -19.68
N SER A 797 -33.52 26.10 -21.02
CA SER A 797 -34.31 25.13 -21.78
C SER A 797 -33.92 23.66 -21.56
N PHE A 798 -32.68 23.40 -21.14
CA PHE A 798 -32.17 22.04 -20.85
C PHE A 798 -32.26 21.65 -19.37
N THR A 799 -32.72 22.52 -18.48
CA THR A 799 -32.73 22.26 -17.02
C THR A 799 -33.53 21.03 -16.59
N GLY A 800 -34.58 20.65 -17.35
CA GLY A 800 -35.33 19.41 -17.13
C GLY A 800 -34.51 18.15 -17.48
N ILE A 801 -33.50 18.27 -18.34
CA ILE A 801 -32.66 17.16 -18.83
C ILE A 801 -31.38 17.04 -18.01
N SER A 802 -30.65 18.14 -17.81
CA SER A 802 -29.37 18.15 -17.10
C SER A 802 -29.15 19.46 -16.36
N LYS A 803 -28.38 19.42 -15.27
CA LYS A 803 -27.93 20.61 -14.56
C LYS A 803 -26.58 21.06 -15.12
N PHE A 804 -26.41 22.37 -15.24
CA PHE A 804 -25.18 22.97 -15.77
C PHE A 804 -24.51 23.84 -14.72
N THR A 805 -23.19 23.77 -14.68
CA THR A 805 -22.35 24.71 -13.93
C THR A 805 -21.39 25.36 -14.91
N ILE A 806 -21.02 26.62 -14.65
CA ILE A 806 -20.20 27.40 -15.57
C ILE A 806 -18.97 27.90 -14.82
N ASP A 807 -17.80 27.56 -15.35
CA ASP A 807 -16.50 28.05 -14.93
C ASP A 807 -15.91 28.93 -16.05
N THR A 808 -15.19 29.98 -15.67
CA THR A 808 -14.51 30.86 -16.63
C THR A 808 -13.05 31.01 -16.25
N GLN A 809 -12.16 31.05 -17.24
CA GLN A 809 -10.73 31.23 -17.03
C GLN A 809 -10.11 32.09 -18.13
N VAL A 810 -9.03 32.80 -17.77
CA VAL A 810 -8.21 33.59 -18.68
C VAL A 810 -6.77 33.10 -18.55
N GLN A 811 -6.16 32.76 -19.68
CA GLN A 811 -4.81 32.25 -19.76
C GLN A 811 -4.01 33.12 -20.73
N LEU A 812 -3.05 33.85 -20.16
CA LEU A 812 -2.11 34.69 -20.89
C LEU A 812 -0.90 33.88 -21.31
N TYR A 813 -0.20 34.35 -22.36
CA TYR A 813 0.98 33.69 -22.93
C TYR A 813 0.74 32.25 -23.40
N ALA A 814 -0.48 31.98 -23.87
CA ALA A 814 -0.87 30.72 -24.49
C ALA A 814 -0.37 30.68 -25.95
N ASN A 815 0.86 30.20 -26.13
CA ASN A 815 1.45 30.05 -27.45
C ASN A 815 0.99 28.77 -28.14
N PHE A 816 1.20 28.72 -29.46
CA PHE A 816 0.98 27.51 -30.26
C PHE A 816 1.88 26.35 -29.77
N SER A 817 1.34 25.14 -29.83
CA SER A 817 2.12 23.93 -29.57
C SER A 817 3.35 23.89 -30.48
N PRO A 818 4.54 23.53 -29.98
CA PRO A 818 5.73 23.35 -30.83
C PRO A 818 5.56 22.19 -31.83
N SER A 819 4.50 21.39 -31.70
CA SER A 819 4.18 20.24 -32.54
C SER A 819 3.38 20.58 -33.79
N ILE A 820 2.85 21.81 -33.91
CA ILE A 820 2.10 22.27 -35.08
C ILE A 820 2.92 23.25 -35.92
N ARG A 821 2.62 23.33 -37.22
CA ARG A 821 3.23 24.33 -38.09
C ARG A 821 2.78 25.73 -37.66
N GLN A 822 3.70 26.68 -37.69
CA GLN A 822 3.34 28.06 -37.39
C GLN A 822 2.43 28.64 -38.50
N PRO A 823 1.57 29.63 -38.16
CA PRO A 823 0.69 30.25 -39.14
C PRO A 823 1.46 30.76 -40.36
N GLU A 824 0.93 30.51 -41.56
CA GLU A 824 1.53 30.99 -42.83
C GLU A 824 0.77 32.23 -43.30
N TYR A 825 1.50 33.26 -43.74
CA TYR A 825 0.89 34.47 -44.29
C TYR A 825 0.56 34.25 -45.76
N ASP A 826 -0.73 34.34 -46.11
CA ASP A 826 -1.21 34.21 -47.49
C ASP A 826 -1.34 35.60 -48.13
N GLU A 827 -0.52 35.86 -49.15
CA GLU A 827 -0.52 37.14 -49.87
C GLU A 827 -1.85 37.42 -50.61
N ASN A 828 -2.62 36.39 -50.96
CA ASN A 828 -3.88 36.55 -51.69
C ASN A 828 -5.01 37.07 -50.78
N THR A 829 -5.08 36.55 -49.56
CA THR A 829 -6.12 36.89 -48.58
C THR A 829 -5.70 37.98 -47.61
N LYS A 830 -4.43 38.41 -47.63
CA LYS A 830 -3.83 39.38 -46.70
C LYS A 830 -4.09 39.01 -45.23
N ALA A 831 -4.01 37.72 -44.94
CA ALA A 831 -4.30 37.17 -43.62
C ALA A 831 -3.37 35.99 -43.30
N TRP A 832 -3.22 35.73 -42.01
CA TRP A 832 -2.52 34.53 -41.53
C TRP A 832 -3.47 33.35 -41.59
N THR A 833 -2.97 32.19 -42.01
CA THR A 833 -3.78 30.99 -42.19
C THR A 833 -3.21 29.79 -41.45
N ILE A 834 -4.10 28.96 -40.90
CA ILE A 834 -3.78 27.65 -40.29
C ILE A 834 -4.41 26.55 -41.15
N ILE A 835 -3.63 25.51 -41.43
CA ILE A 835 -4.08 24.33 -42.19
C ILE A 835 -5.06 23.53 -41.35
N GLN A 836 -6.17 23.09 -41.95
CA GLN A 836 -7.23 22.35 -41.26
C GLN A 836 -6.76 21.06 -40.57
N GLU A 837 -5.72 20.41 -41.09
CA GLU A 837 -5.15 19.17 -40.56
C GLU A 837 -4.47 19.37 -39.19
N ASP A 838 -3.85 20.54 -38.99
CA ASP A 838 -3.10 20.89 -37.77
C ASP A 838 -4.00 21.39 -36.63
N VAL A 839 -5.29 21.60 -36.90
CA VAL A 839 -6.30 22.12 -35.96
C VAL A 839 -6.53 21.16 -34.77
N SER A 840 -6.32 19.86 -34.96
CA SER A 840 -6.39 18.87 -33.89
C SER A 840 -5.23 18.98 -32.88
N GLY A 841 -4.05 19.43 -33.34
CA GLY A 841 -2.86 19.67 -32.52
C GLY A 841 -2.82 21.06 -31.87
N PHE A 842 -3.79 21.93 -32.19
CA PHE A 842 -3.92 23.28 -31.63
C PHE A 842 -4.16 23.25 -30.12
N ILE A 843 -4.91 22.26 -29.62
CA ILE A 843 -5.21 22.11 -28.20
C ILE A 843 -4.05 21.34 -27.54
N ASN A 844 -3.15 22.05 -26.88
CA ASN A 844 -2.13 21.43 -26.05
C ASN A 844 -2.61 21.30 -24.60
N ALA A 845 -3.27 20.19 -24.26
CA ALA A 845 -3.75 19.95 -22.90
C ALA A 845 -2.63 19.85 -21.84
N ALA A 846 -1.35 19.69 -22.24
CA ALA A 846 -0.21 19.68 -21.33
C ALA A 846 0.35 21.09 -21.03
N GLU A 847 0.18 22.05 -21.94
CA GLU A 847 0.66 23.44 -21.79
C GLU A 847 -0.48 24.39 -21.40
N TRP A 848 -1.70 24.13 -21.84
CA TRP A 848 -2.88 24.84 -21.37
C TRP A 848 -3.34 24.20 -20.09
N ALA A 849 -3.09 24.87 -18.96
CA ALA A 849 -3.57 24.45 -17.64
C ALA A 849 -5.10 24.59 -17.57
N LEU A 850 -5.81 23.71 -18.29
CA LEU A 850 -7.26 23.60 -18.22
C LEU A 850 -7.59 23.12 -16.80
N SER A 851 -8.11 24.01 -15.97
CA SER A 851 -8.48 23.67 -14.59
C SER A 851 -9.57 22.59 -14.64
N PRO A 852 -9.33 21.36 -14.14
CA PRO A 852 -10.37 20.37 -14.08
C PRO A 852 -11.45 20.87 -13.11
N SER A 853 -12.71 20.86 -13.57
CA SER A 853 -13.84 21.24 -12.73
C SER A 853 -13.92 20.32 -11.51
N ILE A 854 -14.16 20.90 -10.33
CA ILE A 854 -14.27 20.16 -9.08
C ILE A 854 -15.72 19.69 -8.96
N GLY A 855 -16.04 18.50 -9.46
CA GLY A 855 -17.41 17.99 -9.45
C GLY A 855 -17.60 16.59 -10.03
N GLN A 856 -18.83 16.09 -9.96
CA GLN A 856 -19.27 14.86 -10.61
C GLN A 856 -19.83 15.24 -11.99
N GLY A 857 -19.28 14.68 -13.07
CA GLY A 857 -19.78 14.88 -14.44
C GLY A 857 -18.70 15.29 -15.45
N PRO A 858 -18.97 15.13 -16.76
CA PRO A 858 -18.02 15.52 -17.81
C PRO A 858 -17.91 17.04 -17.95
N THR A 859 -16.71 17.50 -18.32
CA THR A 859 -16.42 18.91 -18.60
C THR A 859 -16.43 19.17 -20.11
N ILE A 860 -17.19 20.19 -20.54
CA ILE A 860 -17.24 20.68 -21.92
C ILE A 860 -16.46 21.99 -21.98
N ASN A 861 -15.43 22.03 -22.82
CA ASN A 861 -14.51 23.16 -22.91
C ASN A 861 -14.87 24.08 -24.09
N PHE A 862 -15.04 25.37 -23.85
CA PHE A 862 -15.18 26.39 -24.89
C PHE A 862 -13.96 27.31 -24.84
N ALA A 863 -13.10 27.22 -25.85
CA ALA A 863 -11.86 27.98 -25.93
C ALA A 863 -11.99 29.10 -26.97
N LEU A 864 -11.79 30.34 -26.51
CA LEU A 864 -11.69 31.52 -27.35
C LEU A 864 -10.23 31.92 -27.46
N TYR A 865 -9.67 31.85 -28.68
CA TYR A 865 -8.29 32.26 -28.94
C TYR A 865 -8.28 33.62 -29.63
N VAL A 866 -7.53 34.57 -29.05
CA VAL A 866 -7.28 35.88 -29.65
C VAL A 866 -5.82 35.94 -30.10
N PRO A 867 -5.54 36.07 -31.41
CA PRO A 867 -4.18 36.10 -31.93
C PRO A 867 -3.45 37.39 -31.54
N ASP A 868 -2.12 37.36 -31.66
CA ASP A 868 -1.28 38.54 -31.51
C ASP A 868 -1.58 39.59 -32.61
N GLU A 869 -1.34 40.87 -32.33
CA GLU A 869 -1.52 41.98 -33.29
C GLU A 869 -0.69 41.77 -34.55
N ALA A 870 0.53 41.22 -34.41
CA ALA A 870 1.40 40.88 -35.54
C ALA A 870 0.84 39.74 -36.43
N GLN A 871 -0.05 38.90 -35.88
CA GLN A 871 -0.62 37.74 -36.55
C GLN A 871 -2.14 37.87 -36.78
N SER A 872 -2.67 39.08 -36.70
CA SER A 872 -4.08 39.40 -36.92
C SER A 872 -4.28 40.04 -38.31
N PRO A 873 -5.29 39.63 -39.10
CA PRO A 873 -6.29 38.60 -38.82
C PRO A 873 -5.79 37.17 -39.09
N LEU A 874 -6.20 36.23 -38.24
CA LEU A 874 -5.88 34.80 -38.34
C LEU A 874 -7.12 33.98 -38.73
N PHE A 875 -7.01 33.12 -39.73
CA PHE A 875 -8.10 32.26 -40.23
C PHE A 875 -7.72 30.78 -40.35
N VAL A 876 -8.68 29.90 -40.13
CA VAL A 876 -8.55 28.46 -40.42
C VAL A 876 -8.94 28.18 -41.87
N GLN A 877 -8.04 27.56 -42.63
CA GLN A 877 -8.27 27.22 -44.03
C GLN A 877 -9.46 26.24 -44.16
N GLY A 878 -10.46 26.60 -44.98
CA GLY A 878 -11.65 25.79 -45.18
C GLY A 878 -12.74 25.91 -44.10
N SER A 879 -12.54 26.71 -43.05
CA SER A 879 -13.60 27.03 -42.07
C SER A 879 -14.36 28.30 -42.47
N ARG A 880 -15.69 28.29 -42.33
CA ARG A 880 -16.54 29.47 -42.61
C ARG A 880 -16.61 30.45 -41.44
N ASP A 881 -16.68 29.92 -40.22
CA ASP A 881 -16.92 30.71 -38.99
C ASP A 881 -15.66 30.81 -38.11
N ASN A 882 -14.49 30.50 -38.66
CA ASN A 882 -13.19 30.48 -37.97
C ASN A 882 -13.20 29.67 -36.66
N SER A 883 -13.98 28.58 -36.66
CA SER A 883 -14.20 27.72 -35.50
C SER A 883 -14.23 26.25 -35.90
N TRP A 884 -14.03 25.38 -34.92
CA TRP A 884 -14.16 23.93 -35.06
C TRP A 884 -14.62 23.29 -33.76
N LEU A 885 -15.17 22.08 -33.89
CA LEU A 885 -15.66 21.27 -32.77
C LEU A 885 -14.73 20.07 -32.58
N VAL A 886 -14.33 19.82 -31.34
CA VAL A 886 -13.60 18.60 -30.97
C VAL A 886 -14.57 17.64 -30.28
N PRO A 887 -14.84 16.47 -30.89
CA PRO A 887 -15.75 15.46 -30.33
C PRO A 887 -15.44 15.13 -28.88
N GLN A 888 -16.47 15.05 -28.03
CA GLN A 888 -16.35 14.70 -26.61
C GLN A 888 -15.34 15.56 -25.81
N TRP A 889 -15.01 16.75 -26.29
CA TRP A 889 -14.15 17.70 -25.59
C TRP A 889 -14.79 19.08 -25.50
N GLY A 890 -15.26 19.63 -26.63
CA GLY A 890 -15.68 21.02 -26.66
C GLY A 890 -15.53 21.73 -28.00
N GLY A 891 -15.52 23.05 -27.96
CA GLY A 891 -15.45 23.93 -29.12
C GLY A 891 -14.33 24.95 -29.02
N VAL A 892 -13.71 25.28 -30.16
CA VAL A 892 -12.68 26.31 -30.24
C VAL A 892 -13.04 27.32 -31.32
N MET A 893 -12.84 28.61 -31.03
CA MET A 893 -13.02 29.69 -31.99
C MET A 893 -11.87 30.69 -31.92
N ILE A 894 -11.41 31.12 -33.09
CA ILE A 894 -10.44 32.21 -33.22
C ILE A 894 -11.20 33.50 -33.48
N LEU A 895 -11.05 34.47 -32.57
CA LEU A 895 -11.69 35.78 -32.66
C LEU A 895 -10.66 36.84 -33.03
N ASN A 896 -10.93 37.56 -34.12
CA ASN A 896 -10.12 38.70 -34.57
C ASN A 896 -10.83 40.01 -34.16
N PRO A 897 -10.47 40.64 -33.02
CA PRO A 897 -11.13 41.85 -32.54
C PRO A 897 -10.79 43.06 -33.44
N GLN A 898 -11.75 43.97 -33.63
CA GLN A 898 -11.53 45.21 -34.40
C GLN A 898 -10.76 46.29 -33.62
N SER A 899 -10.76 46.20 -32.28
CA SER A 899 -10.01 47.09 -31.39
C SER A 899 -9.18 46.29 -30.39
N HIS A 900 -7.86 46.47 -30.42
CA HIS A 900 -6.93 45.82 -29.48
C HIS A 900 -6.90 46.58 -28.14
N GLY A 901 -7.93 46.37 -27.32
CA GLY A 901 -8.01 46.88 -25.94
C GLY A 901 -7.58 45.85 -24.91
N THR A 902 -7.36 46.28 -23.67
CA THR A 902 -7.03 45.40 -22.53
C THR A 902 -8.18 44.46 -22.14
N THR A 903 -9.42 44.82 -22.49
CA THR A 903 -10.64 44.09 -22.16
C THR A 903 -11.48 43.87 -23.42
N LEU A 904 -11.96 42.64 -23.64
CA LEU A 904 -12.93 42.35 -24.70
C LEU A 904 -14.34 42.76 -24.26
N THR A 905 -14.95 43.67 -25.01
CA THR A 905 -16.33 44.09 -24.76
C THR A 905 -17.33 43.00 -25.15
N LYS A 906 -18.53 43.12 -24.61
CA LYS A 906 -19.66 42.24 -24.92
C LYS A 906 -19.96 42.14 -26.42
N GLU A 907 -19.89 43.25 -27.16
CA GLU A 907 -20.19 43.28 -28.61
C GLU A 907 -19.18 42.44 -29.40
N ALA A 908 -17.92 42.41 -28.97
CA ALA A 908 -16.87 41.60 -29.61
C ALA A 908 -17.07 40.09 -29.36
N LEU A 909 -17.74 39.70 -28.27
CA LEU A 909 -17.98 38.30 -27.91
C LEU A 909 -19.21 37.68 -28.61
N VAL A 910 -20.05 38.48 -29.25
CA VAL A 910 -21.31 38.01 -29.88
C VAL A 910 -21.10 36.86 -30.87
N PRO A 911 -20.13 36.93 -31.82
CA PRO A 911 -19.91 35.85 -32.77
C PRO A 911 -19.49 34.54 -32.07
N ALA A 912 -18.66 34.65 -31.03
CA ALA A 912 -18.20 33.50 -30.24
C ALA A 912 -19.34 32.84 -29.47
N MET A 913 -20.22 33.62 -28.85
CA MET A 913 -21.36 33.07 -28.12
C MET A 913 -22.35 32.34 -29.04
N GLN A 914 -22.59 32.86 -30.25
CA GLN A 914 -23.46 32.21 -31.23
C GLN A 914 -22.89 30.85 -31.69
N VAL A 915 -21.60 30.81 -32.01
CA VAL A 915 -20.90 29.56 -32.36
C VAL A 915 -20.93 28.56 -31.22
N PHE A 916 -20.58 28.98 -30.00
CA PHE A 916 -20.58 28.09 -28.83
C PHE A 916 -21.97 27.57 -28.47
N SER A 917 -23.05 28.35 -28.66
CA SER A 917 -24.43 27.86 -28.46
C SER A 917 -24.81 26.74 -29.43
N THR A 918 -24.39 26.85 -30.69
CA THR A 918 -24.64 25.85 -31.73
C THR A 918 -23.81 24.59 -31.49
N GLN A 919 -22.54 24.77 -31.11
CA GLN A 919 -21.63 23.69 -30.75
C GLN A 919 -22.10 22.96 -29.48
N LEU A 920 -22.59 23.67 -28.46
CA LEU A 920 -23.16 23.06 -27.26
C LEU A 920 -24.36 22.17 -27.60
N SER A 921 -25.27 22.66 -28.45
CA SER A 921 -26.44 21.88 -28.88
C SER A 921 -26.02 20.57 -29.57
N SER A 922 -24.99 20.63 -30.41
CA SER A 922 -24.42 19.45 -31.08
C SER A 922 -23.76 18.48 -30.09
N LEU A 923 -22.98 18.99 -29.12
CA LEU A 923 -22.31 18.19 -28.10
C LEU A 923 -23.27 17.54 -27.10
N LEU A 924 -24.42 18.15 -26.83
CA LEU A 924 -25.50 17.56 -26.04
C LEU A 924 -26.36 16.58 -26.85
N GLY A 925 -26.08 16.40 -28.15
CA GLY A 925 -26.79 15.44 -29.00
C GLY A 925 -28.15 15.91 -29.51
N LEU A 926 -28.46 17.22 -29.39
CA LEU A 926 -29.72 17.79 -29.85
C LEU A 926 -29.88 17.55 -31.37
N PRO A 927 -31.00 16.98 -31.84
CA PRO A 927 -31.21 16.75 -33.27
C PRO A 927 -31.27 18.08 -34.03
N GLN A 928 -30.87 18.07 -35.30
CA GLN A 928 -30.88 19.28 -36.15
C GLN A 928 -32.27 19.56 -36.73
N THR A 929 -33.10 18.52 -36.87
CA THR A 929 -34.47 18.59 -37.35
C THR A 929 -35.42 17.97 -36.31
N PRO A 930 -36.65 18.51 -36.14
CA PRO A 930 -37.25 19.65 -36.84
C PRO A 930 -36.78 21.02 -36.29
N ALA A 931 -37.14 22.13 -36.96
CA ALA A 931 -36.67 23.47 -36.60
C ALA A 931 -37.11 23.94 -35.19
N SER A 932 -38.24 23.42 -34.69
CA SER A 932 -38.80 23.78 -33.38
C SER A 932 -37.90 23.32 -32.23
N LEU A 933 -37.43 24.24 -31.38
CA LEU A 933 -36.58 23.92 -30.24
C LEU A 933 -37.29 23.02 -29.19
N PRO A 934 -38.54 23.32 -28.76
CA PRO A 934 -39.26 22.46 -27.82
C PRO A 934 -39.40 21.00 -28.28
N LEU A 935 -39.67 20.77 -29.57
CA LEU A 935 -39.78 19.41 -30.12
C LEU A 935 -38.43 18.68 -30.06
N ARG A 936 -37.33 19.35 -30.43
CA ARG A 936 -35.99 18.75 -30.37
C ARG A 936 -35.58 18.37 -28.94
N ILE A 937 -35.89 19.21 -27.95
CA ILE A 937 -35.64 18.93 -26.53
C ILE A 937 -36.49 17.74 -26.06
N SER A 938 -37.78 17.72 -26.42
CA SER A 938 -38.69 16.62 -26.10
C SER A 938 -38.23 15.28 -26.71
N THR A 939 -37.78 15.28 -27.96
CA THR A 939 -37.15 14.13 -28.63
C THR A 939 -35.89 13.68 -27.87
N LEU A 940 -35.06 14.62 -27.44
CA LEU A 940 -33.84 14.32 -26.69
C LEU A 940 -34.16 13.65 -25.35
N THR A 941 -35.14 14.14 -24.60
CA THR A 941 -35.62 13.54 -23.34
C THR A 941 -35.98 12.06 -23.53
N ARG A 942 -36.72 11.72 -24.59
CA ARG A 942 -37.13 10.34 -24.88
C ARG A 942 -35.95 9.43 -25.24
N ILE A 943 -35.05 9.93 -26.10
CA ILE A 943 -33.84 9.19 -26.49
C ILE A 943 -32.96 8.92 -25.25
N HIS A 944 -32.80 9.91 -24.37
CA HIS A 944 -31.98 9.78 -23.18
C HIS A 944 -32.61 8.81 -22.16
N ALA A 945 -33.92 8.88 -21.96
CA ALA A 945 -34.63 7.95 -21.08
C ALA A 945 -34.45 6.50 -21.56
N ALA A 946 -34.65 6.25 -22.86
CA ALA A 946 -34.47 4.93 -23.46
C ALA A 946 -33.01 4.44 -23.36
N SER A 947 -32.04 5.31 -23.68
CA SER A 947 -30.62 4.96 -23.64
C SER A 947 -30.14 4.61 -22.24
N LEU A 948 -30.60 5.34 -21.21
CA LEU A 948 -30.24 5.09 -19.81
C LEU A 948 -30.87 3.80 -19.27
N LEU A 949 -32.14 3.53 -19.59
CA LEU A 949 -32.78 2.26 -19.22
C LEU A 949 -32.04 1.06 -19.82
N PHE A 950 -31.65 1.16 -21.10
CA PHE A 950 -30.87 0.11 -21.75
C PHE A 950 -29.48 -0.03 -21.12
N SER A 951 -28.77 1.07 -20.89
CA SER A 951 -27.47 1.09 -20.21
C SER A 951 -27.51 0.44 -18.83
N ALA A 952 -28.48 0.82 -18.00
CA ALA A 952 -28.69 0.25 -16.67
C ALA A 952 -28.97 -1.26 -16.72
N SER A 953 -29.89 -1.69 -17.60
CA SER A 953 -30.23 -3.11 -17.77
C SER A 953 -29.03 -3.94 -18.26
N SER A 954 -28.23 -3.41 -19.18
CA SER A 954 -27.02 -4.05 -19.68
C SER A 954 -25.94 -4.16 -18.60
N THR A 955 -25.77 -3.11 -17.80
CA THR A 955 -24.84 -3.07 -16.66
C THR A 955 -25.21 -4.09 -15.59
N LEU A 956 -26.50 -4.22 -15.24
CA LEU A 956 -26.98 -5.30 -14.36
C LEU A 956 -26.74 -6.68 -14.96
N GLY A 957 -26.95 -6.85 -16.27
CA GLY A 957 -26.62 -8.10 -16.97
C GLY A 957 -25.13 -8.45 -16.87
N ALA A 958 -24.25 -7.48 -17.08
CA ALA A 958 -22.81 -7.65 -16.92
C ALA A 958 -22.44 -8.00 -15.46
N LEU A 959 -23.05 -7.33 -14.48
CA LEU A 959 -22.88 -7.62 -13.05
C LEU A 959 -23.30 -9.07 -12.72
N ALA A 960 -24.44 -9.52 -13.24
CA ALA A 960 -24.92 -10.88 -13.07
C ALA A 960 -23.95 -11.92 -13.68
N GLN A 961 -23.37 -11.63 -14.85
CA GLN A 961 -22.34 -12.48 -15.45
C GLN A 961 -21.06 -12.54 -14.62
N VAL A 962 -20.59 -11.41 -14.09
CA VAL A 962 -19.42 -11.35 -13.20
C VAL A 962 -19.69 -12.14 -11.91
N TYR A 963 -20.86 -11.95 -11.29
CA TYR A 963 -21.28 -12.70 -10.11
C TYR A 963 -21.26 -14.22 -10.35
N GLN A 964 -21.77 -14.68 -11.49
CA GLN A 964 -21.79 -16.11 -11.82
C GLN A 964 -20.41 -16.67 -12.14
N LYS A 965 -19.57 -15.94 -12.90
CA LYS A 965 -18.25 -16.40 -13.34
C LYS A 965 -17.18 -16.33 -12.25
N MET A 966 -17.33 -15.43 -11.27
CA MET A 966 -16.34 -15.20 -10.20
C MET A 966 -16.95 -15.48 -8.82
N PRO A 967 -17.04 -16.77 -8.40
CA PRO A 967 -17.69 -17.15 -7.15
C PRO A 967 -16.96 -16.67 -5.89
N THR A 968 -15.72 -16.19 -6.01
CA THR A 968 -14.86 -15.75 -4.91
C THR A 968 -14.88 -14.23 -4.69
N ILE A 969 -15.63 -13.47 -5.49
CA ILE A 969 -15.76 -12.02 -5.29
C ILE A 969 -16.64 -11.71 -4.06
N PRO A 970 -16.19 -10.80 -3.17
CA PRO A 970 -17.02 -10.29 -2.08
C PRO A 970 -18.16 -9.44 -2.65
N VAL A 971 -19.39 -9.72 -2.25
CA VAL A 971 -20.54 -8.88 -2.61
C VAL A 971 -21.12 -8.30 -1.32
N PRO A 972 -20.85 -7.02 -1.02
CA PRO A 972 -21.39 -6.38 0.17
C PRO A 972 -22.89 -6.11 0.02
N ASP A 973 -23.58 -5.95 1.15
CA ASP A 973 -25.02 -5.61 1.17
C ASP A 973 -25.33 -4.27 0.47
N THR A 974 -24.34 -3.38 0.34
CA THR A 974 -24.47 -2.13 -0.40
C THR A 974 -24.75 -2.38 -1.88
N VAL A 975 -24.11 -3.39 -2.47
CA VAL A 975 -24.32 -3.78 -3.87
C VAL A 975 -25.71 -4.38 -4.05
N ALA A 976 -26.15 -5.27 -3.15
CA ALA A 976 -27.49 -5.82 -3.20
C ALA A 976 -28.57 -4.72 -3.14
N LYS A 977 -28.43 -3.77 -2.21
CA LYS A 977 -29.34 -2.61 -2.12
C LYS A 977 -29.34 -1.75 -3.38
N SER A 978 -28.18 -1.48 -3.97
CA SER A 978 -28.07 -0.70 -5.22
C SER A 978 -28.68 -1.46 -6.40
N VAL A 979 -28.56 -2.78 -6.47
CA VAL A 979 -29.23 -3.63 -7.47
C VAL A 979 -30.75 -3.58 -7.29
N ASP A 980 -31.26 -3.73 -6.06
CA ASP A 980 -32.69 -3.67 -5.78
C ASP A 980 -33.29 -2.31 -6.13
N LEU A 981 -32.61 -1.22 -5.76
CA LEU A 981 -33.01 0.15 -6.12
C LEU A 981 -32.97 0.35 -7.64
N SER A 982 -31.93 -0.14 -8.31
CA SER A 982 -31.83 -0.05 -9.77
C SER A 982 -32.97 -0.79 -10.46
N LEU A 983 -33.30 -2.01 -10.02
CA LEU A 983 -34.43 -2.77 -10.54
C LEU A 983 -35.77 -2.06 -10.28
N ALA A 984 -36.00 -1.54 -9.08
CA ALA A 984 -37.22 -0.80 -8.75
C ALA A 984 -37.42 0.43 -9.66
N HIS A 985 -36.35 1.21 -9.89
CA HIS A 985 -36.40 2.36 -10.79
C HIS A 985 -36.47 1.96 -12.27
N LEU A 986 -35.90 0.82 -12.68
CA LEU A 986 -36.10 0.27 -14.03
C LEU A 986 -37.57 -0.06 -14.28
N HIS A 987 -38.25 -0.70 -13.32
CA HIS A 987 -39.68 -0.97 -13.40
C HIS A 987 -40.50 0.32 -13.52
N GLN A 988 -40.29 1.27 -12.60
CA GLN A 988 -41.02 2.55 -12.61
C GLN A 988 -40.73 3.37 -13.87
N GLY A 989 -39.48 3.35 -14.36
CA GLY A 989 -39.10 4.03 -15.60
C GLY A 989 -39.77 3.42 -16.82
N CYS A 990 -39.87 2.09 -16.89
CA CYS A 990 -40.57 1.40 -17.97
C CYS A 990 -42.08 1.67 -17.96
N GLU A 991 -42.71 1.65 -16.78
CA GLU A 991 -44.13 2.02 -16.62
C GLU A 991 -44.37 3.48 -17.03
N SER A 992 -43.51 4.40 -16.60
CA SER A 992 -43.61 5.82 -16.96
C SER A 992 -43.44 6.07 -18.46
N LEU A 993 -42.57 5.31 -19.15
CA LEU A 993 -42.48 5.35 -20.61
C LEU A 993 -43.78 4.91 -21.27
N ARG A 994 -44.38 3.82 -20.80
CA ARG A 994 -45.64 3.28 -21.32
C ARG A 994 -46.81 4.24 -21.08
N ASP A 995 -46.79 4.99 -19.99
CA ASP A 995 -47.81 6.00 -19.65
C ASP A 995 -47.61 7.33 -20.40
N GLY A 996 -46.52 7.50 -21.16
CA GLY A 996 -46.18 8.77 -21.83
C GLY A 996 -45.60 9.85 -20.91
N ARG A 997 -45.29 9.52 -19.65
CA ARG A 997 -44.63 10.44 -18.68
C ARG A 997 -43.12 10.41 -18.85
N PHE A 998 -42.63 11.09 -19.89
CA PHE A 998 -41.21 10.99 -20.30
C PHE A 998 -40.21 11.64 -19.34
N GLN A 999 -40.61 12.66 -18.57
CA GLN A 999 -39.72 13.28 -17.58
C GLN A 999 -39.51 12.36 -16.38
N ASP A 1000 -40.59 11.79 -15.84
CA ASP A 1000 -40.52 10.78 -14.76
C ASP A 1000 -39.73 9.55 -15.21
N ALA A 1001 -39.94 9.11 -16.45
CA ALA A 1001 -39.18 8.01 -17.04
C ALA A 1001 -37.68 8.33 -17.08
N LEU A 1002 -37.32 9.56 -17.46
CA LEU A 1002 -35.93 10.01 -17.51
C LEU A 1002 -35.31 10.09 -16.11
N GLU A 1003 -36.02 10.58 -15.09
CA GLU A 1003 -35.52 10.65 -13.71
C GLU A 1003 -35.30 9.25 -13.10
N ASN A 1004 -36.25 8.34 -13.30
CA ASN A 1004 -36.12 6.95 -12.88
C ASN A 1004 -34.98 6.24 -13.62
N ALA A 1005 -34.85 6.44 -14.93
CA ALA A 1005 -33.77 5.87 -15.72
C ALA A 1005 -32.38 6.36 -15.27
N ARG A 1006 -32.24 7.65 -14.94
CA ARG A 1006 -31.00 8.22 -14.39
C ARG A 1006 -30.62 7.55 -13.06
N THR A 1007 -31.58 7.38 -12.17
CA THR A 1007 -31.35 6.77 -10.86
C THR A 1007 -30.98 5.30 -11.00
N ALA A 1008 -31.67 4.58 -11.90
CA ALA A 1008 -31.40 3.18 -12.20
C ALA A 1008 -29.98 2.97 -12.74
N ASP A 1009 -29.55 3.77 -13.72
CA ASP A 1009 -28.22 3.70 -14.32
C ASP A 1009 -27.13 4.07 -13.30
N GLY A 1010 -27.32 5.13 -12.51
CA GLY A 1010 -26.38 5.53 -11.47
C GLY A 1010 -26.18 4.48 -10.37
N GLU A 1011 -27.26 3.85 -9.88
CA GLU A 1011 -27.16 2.76 -8.89
C GLU A 1011 -26.61 1.46 -9.51
N ALA A 1012 -26.89 1.18 -10.79
CA ALA A 1012 -26.30 0.05 -11.51
C ALA A 1012 -24.78 0.20 -11.68
N GLU A 1013 -24.30 1.38 -12.11
CA GLU A 1013 -22.87 1.68 -12.22
C GLU A 1013 -22.18 1.64 -10.86
N LYS A 1014 -22.80 2.22 -9.83
CA LYS A 1014 -22.30 2.19 -8.46
C LYS A 1014 -22.16 0.76 -7.92
N ALA A 1015 -23.15 -0.11 -8.19
CA ALA A 1015 -23.08 -1.53 -7.85
C ALA A 1015 -21.95 -2.25 -8.62
N PHE A 1016 -21.82 -1.99 -9.92
CA PHE A 1016 -20.82 -2.63 -10.78
C PHE A 1016 -19.37 -2.21 -10.46
N PHE A 1017 -19.15 -0.93 -10.13
CA PHE A 1017 -17.83 -0.36 -9.84
C PHE A 1017 -17.52 -0.25 -8.34
N GLU A 1018 -18.24 -0.99 -7.47
CA GLU A 1018 -18.01 -0.97 -6.04
C GLU A 1018 -16.57 -1.39 -5.70
N ARG A 1019 -15.86 -0.52 -4.96
CA ARG A 1019 -14.40 -0.63 -4.73
C ARG A 1019 -13.98 -1.98 -4.14
N SER A 1020 -14.81 -2.60 -3.30
CA SER A 1020 -14.51 -3.88 -2.67
C SER A 1020 -14.56 -5.07 -3.63
N MET A 1021 -15.36 -5.00 -4.70
CA MET A 1021 -15.45 -6.04 -5.73
C MET A 1021 -14.24 -6.01 -6.66
N VAL A 1022 -13.77 -4.81 -7.02
CA VAL A 1022 -12.63 -4.61 -7.94
C VAL A 1022 -11.30 -5.04 -7.31
N GLY A 1023 -11.13 -4.86 -6.00
CA GLY A 1023 -9.86 -5.14 -5.31
C GLY A 1023 -9.43 -6.62 -5.27
N GLN A 1024 -10.37 -7.57 -5.36
CA GLN A 1024 -10.06 -9.01 -5.30
C GLN A 1024 -9.81 -9.65 -6.68
N VAL A 1025 -10.27 -9.02 -7.77
CA VAL A 1025 -9.95 -9.46 -9.14
C VAL A 1025 -8.43 -9.41 -9.40
N TYR A 1026 -7.71 -8.54 -8.68
CA TYR A 1026 -6.27 -8.38 -8.76
C TYR A 1026 -5.45 -9.37 -7.90
N PHE A 1027 -6.06 -10.10 -6.96
CA PHE A 1027 -5.36 -11.03 -6.05
C PHE A 1027 -6.02 -12.41 -6.05
N PRO A 1028 -5.61 -13.31 -6.98
CA PRO A 1028 -6.06 -14.70 -7.01
C PRO A 1028 -5.88 -15.40 -5.65
N ASP A 1029 -6.79 -16.29 -5.28
CA ASP A 1029 -6.70 -17.04 -4.02
C ASP A 1029 -5.43 -17.93 -3.95
N GLU A 1030 -4.88 -18.29 -5.09
CA GLU A 1030 -3.58 -18.96 -5.24
C GLU A 1030 -2.46 -18.15 -4.58
N HIS A 1031 -2.50 -16.81 -4.67
CA HIS A 1031 -1.57 -15.92 -3.98
C HIS A 1031 -1.85 -15.83 -2.48
N LYS A 1032 -3.12 -15.90 -2.04
CA LYS A 1032 -3.44 -15.99 -0.60
C LYS A 1032 -2.88 -17.27 0.00
N VAL A 1033 -3.05 -18.41 -0.67
CA VAL A 1033 -2.47 -19.70 -0.24
C VAL A 1033 -0.94 -19.61 -0.24
N ALA A 1034 -0.31 -19.03 -1.26
CA ALA A 1034 1.15 -18.84 -1.30
C ALA A 1034 1.69 -17.92 -0.17
N VAL A 1035 0.88 -17.02 0.37
CA VAL A 1035 1.22 -16.15 1.51
C VAL A 1035 1.01 -16.84 2.87
N TYR A 1036 -0.05 -17.64 3.01
CA TYR A 1036 -0.35 -18.35 4.27
C TYR A 1036 0.40 -19.68 4.42
N LEU A 1037 0.72 -20.38 3.33
CA LEU A 1037 1.41 -21.68 3.34
C LEU A 1037 2.83 -21.61 3.96
N PRO A 1038 3.64 -20.55 3.75
CA PRO A 1038 4.92 -20.37 4.45
C PRO A 1038 4.76 -20.05 5.95
N LEU A 1039 3.61 -19.49 6.36
CA LEU A 1039 3.32 -19.16 7.76
C LEU A 1039 2.80 -20.39 8.53
N LEU A 1040 1.91 -21.18 7.92
CA LEU A 1040 1.26 -22.34 8.53
C LEU A 1040 2.03 -23.65 8.31
N GLY A 1041 2.71 -23.83 7.16
CA GLY A 1041 3.42 -25.04 6.79
C GLY A 1041 4.49 -25.48 7.80
N PRO A 1042 5.39 -24.58 8.26
CA PRO A 1042 6.42 -24.93 9.25
C PRO A 1042 5.87 -25.34 10.61
N VAL A 1043 4.64 -24.92 10.96
CA VAL A 1043 3.97 -25.26 12.22
C VAL A 1043 3.11 -26.52 12.06
N ALA A 1044 2.41 -26.65 10.93
CA ALA A 1044 1.51 -27.76 10.63
C ALA A 1044 2.25 -29.07 10.38
N VAL A 1045 3.39 -29.03 9.66
CA VAL A 1045 4.14 -30.25 9.31
C VAL A 1045 4.64 -30.99 10.58
N PRO A 1046 5.29 -30.35 11.56
CA PRO A 1046 5.66 -31.02 12.81
C PRO A 1046 4.47 -31.52 13.63
N LEU A 1047 3.36 -30.77 13.67
CA LEU A 1047 2.14 -31.12 14.42
C LEU A 1047 1.43 -32.34 13.84
N VAL A 1048 1.28 -32.40 12.51
CA VAL A 1048 0.70 -33.54 11.78
C VAL A 1048 1.61 -34.75 11.87
N MET A 1049 2.92 -34.58 11.68
CA MET A 1049 3.89 -35.69 11.83
C MET A 1049 3.92 -36.22 13.27
N ALA A 1050 3.81 -35.37 14.29
CA ALA A 1050 3.71 -35.78 15.68
C ALA A 1050 2.41 -36.54 15.98
N ALA A 1051 1.27 -36.08 15.43
CA ALA A 1051 -0.02 -36.75 15.56
C ALA A 1051 -0.02 -38.13 14.87
N LEU A 1052 0.47 -38.21 13.63
CA LEU A 1052 0.59 -39.48 12.90
C LEU A 1052 1.50 -40.48 13.62
N LYS A 1053 2.58 -40.01 14.24
CA LYS A 1053 3.50 -40.86 15.01
C LYS A 1053 2.85 -41.40 16.28
N GLU A 1054 1.99 -40.62 16.95
CA GLU A 1054 1.21 -41.10 18.11
C GLU A 1054 0.05 -42.00 17.72
N VAL A 1055 -0.66 -41.71 16.64
CA VAL A 1055 -1.70 -42.61 16.11
C VAL A 1055 -1.09 -43.95 15.74
N LYS A 1056 0.06 -43.93 15.06
CA LYS A 1056 0.81 -45.15 14.74
C LYS A 1056 1.22 -45.88 16.01
N ALA A 1057 1.82 -45.20 17.00
CA ALA A 1057 2.20 -45.80 18.27
C ALA A 1057 1.01 -46.36 19.07
N GLY A 1058 -0.15 -45.71 19.02
CA GLY A 1058 -1.40 -46.17 19.62
C GLY A 1058 -1.94 -47.42 18.93
N ILE A 1059 -1.89 -47.47 17.59
CA ILE A 1059 -2.28 -48.66 16.81
C ILE A 1059 -1.32 -49.83 17.09
N THR A 1060 -0.01 -49.60 17.21
CA THR A 1060 0.94 -50.67 17.58
C THR A 1060 0.70 -51.17 19.01
N ALA A 1061 0.35 -50.28 19.94
CA ALA A 1061 0.02 -50.65 21.31
C ALA A 1061 -1.32 -51.41 21.42
N LEU A 1062 -2.26 -51.14 20.53
CA LEU A 1062 -3.54 -51.87 20.40
C LEU A 1062 -3.39 -53.23 19.71
N LYS A 1063 -2.42 -53.39 18.79
CA LYS A 1063 -2.10 -54.68 18.14
C LYS A 1063 -1.18 -55.59 18.98
N GLY A 1064 -0.48 -55.03 19.96
CA GLY A 1064 0.39 -55.76 20.89
C GLY A 1064 -0.28 -56.15 22.21
N ARG A 1065 -1.55 -55.78 22.40
CA ARG A 1065 -2.47 -56.34 23.39
C ARG A 1065 -3.36 -57.36 22.69
#